data_AF-A0A660RK70-F1
#
_entry.id   AF-A0A660RK70-F1
#
_cell.length_a   1.000
_cell.length_b   1.000
_cell.length_c   1.000
_cell.angle_alpha   90.00
_cell.angle_beta   90.00
_cell.angle_gamma   90.00
#
_symmetry.space_group_name_H-M   'P 1'
#
loop_
_entity.id
_entity.type
_entity.pdbx_description
1 polymer ?
#
loop_
_entity_poly.entity_id
_entity_poly.type
_entity_poly.pdbx_seq_one_letter_code
_entity_poly.pdbx_strand_id
1 'polypeptide(L)'
;MKRSTDKKEKDLATGGQAIIEGVLMRSSKFTAMAVRQSDGTIATKQISLIPVTRRYKFLSLPFIRGIGVLWDAMVIGIKALDYSARTVSATDEKPLTNRDIFLAIALALLLAVGLFSLLPLFVASFFNPIRQNEGLFSLVEGVVRAVIFVIYIRVISLFKDVKRIFEYHGAEHKSIHTYEAGEELTVENARKHTTIHPRCGTSFLALVLIVSIFIFSLLGIFGTLDFWQRIITRLAFIPLIAGLTYEIQRFSARHLDSLFIKWLALPGMWVQKITTAEPDDDQLQVGLVSLKLALGMTVNPSELSKDIYMHDKEEFEKKIKRLKEFLKLHDYGAILLSKQYNFAWLTGGGSNRILFSTEDGVGSLLVTKDKCYLIADNVEINRLLEEEVKDLDVEAMEYRWDDDKGFENIIKELALNGDMVSDDGAFGTKNVEQEIAPLRWQLTSWEVEKAKRLGKDIANALESAMLLIEKGMSERQIEALITSHLMSNFVEPVLVLVGGEKRGRIYRHFLPKDEVCNDYVMASVCGRRNGLILSSTRIVSFEKNDALFEQHRKNCYVDAVAIGNTIVGKTLGDVFDKICQAYEDMEYPDEWKKHHQGGLAGYRAREAKAVPNAPLRIESNELFAWNPTIAGTKSEDTILVTEEGRDILTVSTGKWPTLKFNVNGVEIERPNILVKES
;
A
#
# COMPACT_ATOMS: atom_id res chain seq x y z
N MET A 1 -28.34 1.31 34.92
CA MET A 1 -28.40 2.53 34.09
C MET A 1 -27.03 3.03 33.58
N LYS A 2 -25.92 3.03 34.36
CA LYS A 2 -24.60 3.51 33.88
C LYS A 2 -23.99 2.76 32.68
N ARG A 3 -24.22 1.45 32.54
CA ARG A 3 -23.67 0.64 31.41
C ARG A 3 -24.31 0.92 30.05
N SER A 4 -25.59 1.33 29.98
CA SER A 4 -26.24 1.60 28.69
C SER A 4 -25.97 3.03 28.18
N THR A 5 -25.72 3.98 29.08
CA THR A 5 -25.26 5.33 28.73
C THR A 5 -23.84 5.33 28.18
N ASP A 6 -22.94 4.52 28.74
CA ASP A 6 -21.54 4.37 28.26
C ASP A 6 -21.45 3.75 26.85
N LYS A 7 -22.34 2.81 26.51
CA LYS A 7 -22.40 2.20 25.17
C LYS A 7 -22.94 3.22 24.15
N LYS A 8 -24.05 3.90 24.47
CA LYS A 8 -24.60 5.00 23.66
C LYS A 8 -23.60 6.14 23.43
N GLU A 9 -22.78 6.50 24.42
CA GLU A 9 -21.77 7.57 24.26
C GLU A 9 -20.57 7.13 23.41
N LYS A 10 -20.20 5.84 23.44
CA LYS A 10 -19.15 5.26 22.59
C LYS A 10 -19.59 5.14 21.13
N ASP A 11 -20.85 4.80 20.88
CA ASP A 11 -21.44 4.70 19.54
C ASP A 11 -21.68 6.09 18.90
N LEU A 12 -21.86 7.14 19.72
CA LEU A 12 -21.98 8.53 19.26
C LEU A 12 -20.65 9.17 18.81
N ALA A 13 -19.52 8.52 19.04
CA ALA A 13 -18.18 9.06 18.78
C ALA A 13 -17.56 8.57 17.45
N THR A 14 -18.25 7.70 16.71
CA THR A 14 -17.80 7.22 15.39
C THR A 14 -18.27 8.14 14.28
N GLY A 15 -17.35 8.52 13.40
CA GLY A 15 -17.62 9.31 12.20
C GLY A 15 -16.42 9.27 11.27
N GLY A 16 -16.64 9.59 10.00
CA GLY A 16 -15.58 9.54 9.00
C GLY A 16 -15.59 10.68 8.02
N GLN A 17 -14.74 10.53 7.01
CA GLN A 17 -14.62 11.39 5.86
C GLN A 17 -14.15 10.55 4.67
N ALA A 18 -14.82 10.67 3.53
CA ALA A 18 -14.33 10.11 2.28
C ALA A 18 -13.06 10.84 1.81
N ILE A 19 -12.09 10.06 1.33
CA ILE A 19 -10.83 10.53 0.74
C ILE A 19 -10.64 9.84 -0.63
N ILE A 20 -9.57 10.16 -1.36
CA ILE A 20 -9.36 9.61 -2.71
C ILE A 20 -9.16 8.09 -2.60
N GLU A 21 -9.99 7.32 -3.29
CA GLU A 21 -10.03 5.84 -3.19
C GLU A 21 -10.07 5.29 -1.75
N GLY A 22 -10.64 6.03 -0.79
CA GLY A 22 -10.50 5.63 0.60
C GLY A 22 -11.46 6.26 1.58
N VAL A 23 -11.36 5.82 2.84
CA VAL A 23 -12.18 6.31 3.95
C VAL A 23 -11.30 6.55 5.17
N LEU A 24 -11.40 7.75 5.74
CA LEU A 24 -10.90 8.10 7.06
C LEU A 24 -12.01 7.84 8.09
N MET A 25 -11.71 7.08 9.14
CA MET A 25 -12.60 6.80 10.26
C MET A 25 -11.99 7.30 11.57
N ARG A 26 -12.84 7.85 12.44
CA ARG A 26 -12.49 8.25 13.79
C ARG A 26 -13.42 7.58 14.77
N SER A 27 -12.86 6.98 15.81
CA SER A 27 -13.61 6.47 16.95
C SER A 27 -13.13 7.12 18.26
N SER A 28 -13.67 6.65 19.38
CA SER A 28 -13.19 7.00 20.73
C SER A 28 -11.78 6.50 21.03
N LYS A 29 -11.27 5.51 20.30
CA LYS A 29 -9.94 4.92 20.49
C LYS A 29 -8.90 5.51 19.54
N PHE A 30 -9.12 5.35 18.23
CA PHE A 30 -8.15 5.68 17.21
C PHE A 30 -8.77 6.44 16.04
N THR A 31 -7.93 7.15 15.31
CA THR A 31 -8.22 7.62 13.96
C THR A 31 -7.46 6.73 13.00
N ALA A 32 -8.13 6.15 12.02
CA ALA A 32 -7.53 5.27 11.03
C ALA A 32 -8.05 5.63 9.64
N MET A 33 -7.27 5.33 8.62
CA MET A 33 -7.69 5.44 7.23
C MET A 33 -7.32 4.17 6.48
N ALA A 34 -8.15 3.83 5.50
CA ALA A 34 -7.91 2.77 4.55
C ALA A 34 -8.07 3.36 3.15
N VAL A 35 -7.13 3.03 2.26
CA VAL A 35 -7.10 3.52 0.87
C VAL A 35 -6.86 2.33 -0.05
N ARG A 36 -7.72 2.18 -1.06
CA ARG A 36 -7.56 1.20 -2.11
C ARG A 36 -6.46 1.65 -3.06
N GLN A 37 -5.48 0.79 -3.25
CA GLN A 37 -4.41 1.00 -4.21
C GLN A 37 -4.86 0.59 -5.61
N SER A 38 -4.14 1.05 -6.64
CA SER A 38 -4.36 0.66 -8.03
C SER A 38 -4.20 -0.84 -8.28
N ASP A 39 -3.48 -1.54 -7.41
CA ASP A 39 -3.25 -2.99 -7.43
C ASP A 39 -4.34 -3.82 -6.74
N GLY A 40 -5.40 -3.19 -6.24
CA GLY A 40 -6.50 -3.88 -5.56
C GLY A 40 -6.22 -4.25 -4.09
N THR A 41 -5.08 -3.86 -3.53
CA THR A 41 -4.82 -3.98 -2.08
C THR A 41 -5.36 -2.76 -1.31
N ILE A 42 -5.45 -2.88 0.01
CA ILE A 42 -5.87 -1.81 0.91
C ILE A 42 -4.67 -1.39 1.78
N ALA A 43 -4.14 -0.20 1.50
CA ALA A 43 -3.17 0.44 2.38
C ALA A 43 -3.88 1.02 3.60
N THR A 44 -3.28 0.87 4.78
CA THR A 44 -3.88 1.32 6.03
C THR A 44 -2.93 2.20 6.83
N LYS A 45 -3.47 3.19 7.54
CA LYS A 45 -2.68 4.07 8.40
C LYS A 45 -3.46 4.48 9.63
N GLN A 46 -2.87 4.27 10.80
CA GLN A 46 -3.41 4.75 12.06
C GLN A 46 -2.73 6.08 12.44
N ILE A 47 -3.54 7.06 12.84
CA ILE A 47 -3.10 8.38 13.27
C ILE A 47 -3.45 8.55 14.74
N SER A 48 -2.43 8.79 15.56
CA SER A 48 -2.62 9.24 16.94
C SER A 48 -2.46 10.76 17.00
N LEU A 49 -3.54 11.48 17.27
CA LEU A 49 -3.52 12.93 17.47
C LEU A 49 -4.19 13.29 18.80
N ILE A 50 -3.49 14.09 19.59
CA ILE A 50 -4.06 14.70 20.80
C ILE A 50 -4.99 15.84 20.33
N PRO A 51 -6.30 15.79 20.62
CA PRO A 51 -7.23 16.84 20.21
C PRO A 51 -6.78 18.22 20.70
N VAL A 52 -6.89 19.26 19.86
CA VAL A 52 -6.51 20.63 20.21
C VAL A 52 -7.31 21.15 21.41
N THR A 53 -8.55 20.69 21.58
CA THR A 53 -9.40 20.97 22.75
C THR A 53 -8.86 20.42 24.06
N ARG A 54 -8.01 19.38 24.03
CA ARG A 54 -7.27 18.89 25.21
C ARG A 54 -5.99 19.69 25.45
N ARG A 55 -5.35 20.18 24.38
CA ARG A 55 -4.14 21.02 24.46
C ARG A 55 -4.44 22.42 25.01
N TYR A 56 -5.58 23.00 24.60
CA TYR A 56 -6.02 24.32 25.06
C TYR A 56 -7.44 24.25 25.63
N LYS A 57 -7.56 24.26 26.96
CA LYS A 57 -8.86 24.07 27.65
C LYS A 57 -9.92 25.10 27.29
N PHE A 58 -9.57 26.34 26.92
CA PHE A 58 -10.55 27.36 26.53
C PHE A 58 -11.28 26.98 25.23
N LEU A 59 -10.65 26.20 24.34
CA LEU A 59 -11.29 25.64 23.14
C LEU A 59 -12.23 24.46 23.46
N SER A 60 -12.45 24.13 24.73
CA SER A 60 -13.48 23.15 25.13
C SER A 60 -14.80 23.80 25.57
N LEU A 61 -14.83 25.13 25.71
CA LEU A 61 -16.01 25.88 26.12
C LEU A 61 -17.13 25.78 25.07
N PRO A 62 -18.42 25.72 25.48
CA PRO A 62 -19.56 25.81 24.56
C PRO A 62 -19.45 27.02 23.62
N PHE A 63 -19.93 26.89 22.39
CA PHE A 63 -19.85 27.89 21.31
C PHE A 63 -18.43 28.16 20.76
N ILE A 64 -17.37 27.90 21.52
CA ILE A 64 -15.97 28.02 21.04
C ILE A 64 -15.44 26.66 20.57
N ARG A 65 -15.87 25.58 21.21
CA ARG A 65 -15.38 24.22 20.93
C ARG A 65 -15.60 23.73 19.51
N GLY A 66 -16.63 24.22 18.83
CA GLY A 66 -16.85 23.93 17.41
C GLY A 66 -15.62 24.31 16.58
N ILE A 67 -15.00 25.46 16.87
CA ILE A 67 -13.81 25.95 16.16
C ILE A 67 -12.64 24.98 16.37
N GLY A 68 -12.39 24.54 17.61
CA GLY A 68 -11.30 23.60 17.91
C GLY A 68 -11.50 22.23 17.26
N VAL A 69 -12.74 21.71 17.25
CA VAL A 69 -13.07 20.42 16.63
C VAL A 69 -12.98 20.50 15.10
N LEU A 70 -13.47 21.58 14.49
CA LEU A 70 -13.36 21.81 13.04
C LEU A 70 -11.90 21.96 12.60
N TRP A 71 -11.08 22.64 13.42
CA TRP A 71 -9.64 22.73 13.17
C TRP A 71 -8.98 21.35 13.17
N ASP A 72 -9.24 20.53 14.20
CA ASP A 72 -8.73 19.14 14.27
C ASP A 72 -9.18 18.34 13.04
N ALA A 73 -10.47 18.41 12.68
CA ALA A 73 -11.01 17.70 11.52
C ALA A 73 -10.38 18.15 10.20
N MET A 74 -10.17 19.46 10.01
CA MET A 74 -9.54 20.01 8.81
C MET A 74 -8.07 19.57 8.69
N VAL A 75 -7.29 19.66 9.77
CA VAL A 75 -5.88 19.24 9.76
C VAL A 75 -5.75 17.74 9.46
N ILE A 76 -6.62 16.91 10.05
CA ILE A 76 -6.64 15.47 9.78
C ILE A 76 -7.07 15.20 8.35
N GLY A 77 -8.14 15.87 7.87
CA GLY A 77 -8.66 15.72 6.51
C GLY A 77 -7.62 16.07 5.46
N ILE A 78 -6.86 17.16 5.62
CA ILE A 78 -5.77 17.53 4.71
C ILE A 78 -4.68 16.46 4.70
N LYS A 79 -4.25 15.97 5.87
CA LYS A 79 -3.26 14.89 5.98
C LYS A 79 -3.75 13.58 5.35
N ALA A 80 -5.03 13.28 5.48
CA ALA A 80 -5.66 12.08 4.92
C ALA A 80 -5.74 12.17 3.39
N LEU A 81 -6.13 13.33 2.84
CA LEU A 81 -6.16 13.58 1.40
C LEU A 81 -4.77 13.52 0.77
N ASP A 82 -3.76 14.12 1.41
CA ASP A 82 -2.36 14.02 0.96
C ASP A 82 -1.88 12.58 0.98
N TYR A 83 -2.18 11.82 2.04
CA TYR A 83 -1.85 10.41 2.11
C TYR A 83 -2.55 9.59 1.01
N SER A 84 -3.86 9.77 0.81
CA SER A 84 -4.59 9.03 -0.21
C SER A 84 -4.13 9.37 -1.62
N ALA A 85 -3.87 10.64 -1.91
CA ALA A 85 -3.38 11.05 -3.23
C ALA A 85 -2.04 10.38 -3.54
N ARG A 86 -1.09 10.41 -2.61
CA ARG A 86 0.23 9.75 -2.79
C ARG A 86 0.13 8.23 -2.89
N THR A 87 -0.84 7.63 -2.22
CA THR A 87 -1.03 6.17 -2.20
C THR A 87 -1.64 5.68 -3.52
N VAL A 88 -2.56 6.47 -4.10
CA VAL A 88 -3.22 6.17 -5.38
C VAL A 88 -2.32 6.52 -6.57
N SER A 89 -1.67 7.68 -6.54
CA SER A 89 -0.76 8.16 -7.59
C SER A 89 0.63 7.50 -7.57
N ALA A 90 0.75 6.26 -7.10
CA ALA A 90 2.00 5.50 -7.13
C ALA A 90 2.42 5.03 -8.55
N THR A 91 1.92 5.70 -9.59
CA THR A 91 2.29 5.60 -11.01
C THR A 91 2.97 6.91 -11.44
N ASP A 92 3.95 6.85 -12.34
CA ASP A 92 4.92 7.86 -12.85
C ASP A 92 4.42 9.29 -13.23
N GLU A 93 3.45 9.87 -12.53
CA GLU A 93 3.07 11.27 -12.73
C GLU A 93 4.04 12.19 -11.98
N LYS A 94 4.61 13.15 -12.71
CA LYS A 94 5.48 14.18 -12.15
C LYS A 94 4.76 14.89 -11.00
N PRO A 95 5.44 15.10 -9.85
CA PRO A 95 4.84 15.85 -8.75
C PRO A 95 4.48 17.27 -9.23
N LEU A 96 3.28 17.73 -8.87
CA LEU A 96 2.81 19.09 -9.17
C LEU A 96 3.81 20.11 -8.65
N THR A 97 4.17 21.11 -9.47
CA THR A 97 5.10 22.15 -9.02
C THR A 97 4.42 23.08 -8.02
N ASN A 98 5.20 23.76 -7.17
CA ASN A 98 4.67 24.79 -6.26
C ASN A 98 3.87 25.88 -7.00
N ARG A 99 4.21 26.15 -8.27
CA ARG A 99 3.48 27.08 -9.12
C ARG A 99 2.11 26.53 -9.51
N ASP A 100 2.02 25.26 -9.88
CA ASP A 100 0.75 24.62 -10.25
C ASP A 100 -0.21 24.56 -9.05
N ILE A 101 0.32 24.20 -7.87
CA ILE A 101 -0.44 24.19 -6.62
C ILE A 101 -0.93 25.61 -6.29
N PHE A 102 -0.06 26.62 -6.38
CA PHE A 102 -0.44 28.01 -6.14
C PHE A 102 -1.52 28.50 -7.11
N LEU A 103 -1.37 28.21 -8.41
CA LEU A 103 -2.35 28.58 -9.43
C LEU A 103 -3.70 27.89 -9.19
N ALA A 104 -3.70 26.60 -8.84
CA ALA A 104 -4.91 25.85 -8.51
C ALA A 104 -5.63 26.43 -7.29
N ILE A 105 -4.88 26.76 -6.22
CA ILE A 105 -5.45 27.39 -5.02
C ILE A 105 -6.01 28.78 -5.34
N ALA A 106 -5.27 29.60 -6.09
CA ALA A 106 -5.70 30.93 -6.48
C ALA A 106 -6.98 30.89 -7.33
N LEU A 107 -7.06 29.96 -8.31
CA LEU A 107 -8.25 29.75 -9.12
C LEU A 107 -9.44 29.26 -8.29
N ALA A 108 -9.22 28.31 -7.37
CA ALA A 108 -10.27 27.82 -6.48
C ALA A 108 -10.82 28.94 -5.58
N LEU A 109 -9.95 29.80 -5.03
CA LEU A 109 -10.36 30.96 -4.24
C LEU A 109 -11.14 31.99 -5.08
N LEU A 110 -10.67 32.27 -6.30
CA LEU A 110 -11.35 33.21 -7.21
C LEU A 110 -12.76 32.69 -7.58
N LEU A 111 -12.88 31.40 -7.91
CA LEU A 111 -14.16 30.77 -8.18
C LEU A 111 -15.06 30.78 -6.95
N ALA A 112 -14.52 30.49 -5.76
CA ALA A 112 -15.29 30.51 -4.52
C ALA A 112 -15.84 31.91 -4.20
N VAL A 113 -15.00 32.95 -4.30
CA VAL A 113 -15.42 34.35 -4.09
C VAL A 113 -16.44 34.77 -5.15
N GLY A 114 -16.18 34.46 -6.42
CA GLY A 114 -17.08 34.76 -7.53
C GLY A 114 -18.46 34.10 -7.35
N LEU A 115 -18.48 32.79 -7.12
CA LEU A 115 -19.71 31.99 -7.10
C LEU A 115 -20.52 32.13 -5.80
N PHE A 116 -19.85 32.22 -4.65
CA PHE A 116 -20.54 32.19 -3.35
C PHE A 116 -20.63 33.54 -2.64
N SER A 117 -19.86 34.55 -3.08
CA SER A 117 -19.93 35.89 -2.51
C SER A 117 -20.50 36.90 -3.50
N LEU A 118 -19.89 37.06 -4.69
CA LEU A 118 -20.26 38.11 -5.63
C LEU A 118 -21.54 37.79 -6.42
N LEU A 119 -21.67 36.56 -6.93
CA LEU A 119 -22.83 36.17 -7.73
C LEU A 119 -24.17 36.26 -6.97
N PRO A 120 -24.31 35.80 -5.71
CA PRO A 120 -25.55 35.96 -4.98
C PRO A 120 -25.91 37.43 -4.74
N LEU A 121 -24.90 38.28 -4.45
CA LEU A 121 -25.09 39.72 -4.29
C LEU A 121 -25.59 40.37 -5.58
N PHE A 122 -24.97 40.02 -6.71
CA PHE A 122 -25.37 40.50 -8.04
C PHE A 122 -26.80 40.09 -8.37
N VAL A 123 -27.14 38.81 -8.21
CA VAL A 123 -28.49 38.29 -8.48
C VAL A 123 -29.54 38.93 -7.56
N ALA A 124 -29.24 39.06 -6.26
CA ALA A 124 -30.15 39.71 -5.31
C ALA A 124 -30.39 41.20 -5.66
N SER A 125 -29.43 41.86 -6.30
CA SER A 125 -29.53 43.28 -6.67
C SER A 125 -30.56 43.59 -7.76
N PHE A 126 -31.03 42.59 -8.52
CA PHE A 126 -32.10 42.74 -9.52
C PHE A 126 -33.51 42.80 -8.90
N PHE A 127 -33.66 42.45 -7.63
CA PHE A 127 -34.95 42.49 -6.93
C PHE A 127 -35.21 43.88 -6.32
N ASN A 128 -35.59 44.84 -7.18
CA ASN A 128 -35.78 46.26 -6.84
C ASN A 128 -36.70 46.57 -5.64
N PRO A 129 -37.83 45.87 -5.37
CA PRO A 129 -38.71 46.20 -4.24
C PRO A 129 -38.11 45.89 -2.86
N ILE A 130 -37.05 45.07 -2.82
CA ILE A 130 -36.47 44.51 -1.60
C ILE A 130 -35.30 45.36 -1.09
N ARG A 131 -34.77 46.26 -1.92
CA ARG A 131 -33.58 47.07 -1.64
C ARG A 131 -33.76 48.08 -0.49
N GLN A 132 -35.01 48.41 -0.15
CA GLN A 132 -35.33 49.34 0.93
C GLN A 132 -35.40 48.65 2.31
N ASN A 133 -35.38 47.31 2.35
CA ASN A 133 -35.38 46.52 3.58
C ASN A 133 -34.15 45.60 3.61
N GLU A 134 -33.15 46.00 4.38
CA GLU A 134 -31.85 45.33 4.44
C GLU A 134 -31.93 43.88 4.99
N GLY A 135 -32.86 43.61 5.91
CA GLY A 135 -33.14 42.26 6.39
C GLY A 135 -33.71 41.36 5.28
N LEU A 136 -34.69 41.87 4.53
CA LEU A 136 -35.29 41.14 3.40
C LEU A 136 -34.27 40.95 2.27
N PHE A 137 -33.41 41.93 2.01
CA PHE A 137 -32.30 41.80 1.06
C PHE A 137 -31.33 40.68 1.46
N SER A 138 -30.91 40.66 2.74
CA SER A 138 -30.01 39.65 3.27
C SER A 138 -30.60 38.24 3.25
N LEU A 139 -31.92 38.13 3.47
CA LEU A 139 -32.66 36.88 3.33
C LEU A 139 -32.63 36.38 1.87
N VAL A 140 -33.00 37.23 0.90
CA VAL A 140 -33.04 36.86 -0.52
C VAL A 140 -31.65 36.48 -1.03
N GLU A 141 -30.64 37.27 -0.72
CA GLU A 141 -29.24 36.95 -1.08
C GLU A 141 -28.81 35.61 -0.49
N GLY A 142 -29.16 35.36 0.77
CA GLY A 142 -28.89 34.11 1.45
C GLY A 142 -29.56 32.89 0.79
N VAL A 143 -30.83 33.03 0.40
CA VAL A 143 -31.58 31.98 -0.34
C VAL A 143 -30.96 31.74 -1.72
N VAL A 144 -30.63 32.80 -2.47
CA VAL A 144 -29.97 32.70 -3.77
C VAL A 144 -28.64 31.96 -3.64
N ARG A 145 -27.84 32.28 -2.60
CA ARG A 145 -26.58 31.57 -2.31
C ARG A 145 -26.81 30.08 -2.04
N ALA A 146 -27.84 29.72 -1.28
CA ALA A 146 -28.18 28.33 -1.02
C ALA A 146 -28.58 27.58 -2.30
N VAL A 147 -29.35 28.22 -3.19
CA VAL A 147 -29.71 27.64 -4.50
C VAL A 147 -28.47 27.44 -5.37
N ILE A 148 -27.59 28.45 -5.47
CA ILE A 148 -26.32 28.35 -6.20
C ILE A 148 -25.47 27.21 -5.64
N PHE A 149 -25.40 27.05 -4.31
CA PHE A 149 -24.69 25.96 -3.66
C PHE A 149 -25.23 24.57 -4.06
N VAL A 150 -26.55 24.38 -4.05
CA VAL A 150 -27.16 23.11 -4.47
C VAL A 150 -26.87 22.83 -5.94
N ILE A 151 -27.00 23.84 -6.82
CA ILE A 151 -26.69 23.70 -8.25
C ILE A 151 -25.21 23.33 -8.44
N TYR A 152 -24.30 24.02 -7.75
CA TYR A 152 -22.87 23.76 -7.81
C TYR A 152 -22.55 22.31 -7.43
N ILE A 153 -23.04 21.83 -6.28
CA ILE A 153 -22.85 20.45 -5.84
C ILE A 153 -23.42 19.47 -6.87
N ARG A 154 -24.60 19.76 -7.43
CA ARG A 154 -25.20 18.91 -8.47
C ARG A 154 -24.35 18.87 -9.74
N VAL A 155 -23.75 19.97 -10.17
CA VAL A 155 -22.87 20.00 -11.34
C VAL A 155 -21.60 19.19 -11.07
N ILE A 156 -20.91 19.41 -9.94
CA ILE A 156 -19.67 18.68 -9.66
C ILE A 156 -19.90 17.19 -9.46
N SER A 157 -21.08 16.78 -8.96
CA SER A 157 -21.46 15.37 -8.80
C SER A 157 -21.47 14.57 -10.11
N LEU A 158 -21.46 15.26 -11.27
CA LEU A 158 -21.44 14.63 -12.58
C LEU A 158 -20.02 14.22 -13.03
N PHE A 159 -18.97 14.76 -12.40
CA PHE A 159 -17.60 14.37 -12.71
C PHE A 159 -17.29 13.00 -12.09
N LYS A 160 -16.61 12.12 -12.85
CA LYS A 160 -16.31 10.74 -12.45
C LYS A 160 -15.56 10.67 -11.11
N ASP A 161 -14.54 11.49 -10.93
CA ASP A 161 -13.71 11.49 -9.72
C ASP A 161 -14.51 11.94 -8.47
N VAL A 162 -15.39 12.93 -8.64
CA VAL A 162 -16.26 13.41 -7.55
C VAL A 162 -17.32 12.37 -7.21
N LYS A 163 -17.91 11.73 -8.23
CA LYS A 163 -18.85 10.62 -8.02
C LYS A 163 -18.18 9.48 -7.25
N ARG A 164 -16.94 9.12 -7.60
CA ARG A 164 -16.15 8.10 -6.91
C ARG A 164 -15.94 8.45 -5.43
N ILE A 165 -15.63 9.71 -5.10
CA ILE A 165 -15.55 10.18 -3.71
C ILE A 165 -16.92 10.03 -3.00
N PHE A 166 -18.02 10.34 -3.67
CA PHE A 166 -19.37 10.19 -3.10
C PHE A 166 -19.78 8.72 -2.87
N GLU A 167 -19.26 7.78 -3.66
CA GLU A 167 -19.44 6.35 -3.42
C GLU A 167 -18.69 5.91 -2.15
N TYR A 168 -17.43 6.32 -1.96
CA TYR A 168 -16.69 6.08 -0.71
C TYR A 168 -17.34 6.75 0.51
N HIS A 169 -18.01 7.89 0.32
CA HIS A 169 -18.82 8.52 1.36
C HIS A 169 -20.06 7.67 1.69
N GLY A 170 -20.70 7.06 0.69
CA GLY A 170 -21.72 6.04 0.91
C GLY A 170 -21.18 4.83 1.68
N ALA A 171 -19.96 4.37 1.37
CA ALA A 171 -19.31 3.27 2.09
C ALA A 171 -19.01 3.61 3.55
N GLU A 172 -18.58 4.84 3.84
CA GLU A 172 -18.40 5.34 5.20
C GLU A 172 -19.71 5.22 6.00
N HIS A 173 -20.80 5.77 5.48
CA HIS A 173 -22.09 5.76 6.15
C HIS A 173 -22.63 4.36 6.37
N LYS A 174 -22.55 3.49 5.35
CA LYS A 174 -23.02 2.10 5.46
C LYS A 174 -22.22 1.31 6.51
N SER A 175 -20.89 1.49 6.55
CA SER A 175 -20.03 0.85 7.55
C SER A 175 -20.40 1.29 8.98
N ILE A 176 -20.65 2.59 9.17
CA ILE A 176 -21.07 3.14 10.46
C ILE A 176 -22.46 2.61 10.88
N HIS A 177 -23.43 2.56 9.96
CA HIS A 177 -24.75 2.00 10.24
C HIS A 177 -24.69 0.52 10.65
N THR A 178 -23.85 -0.30 10.00
CA THR A 178 -23.63 -1.70 10.40
C THR A 178 -23.13 -1.80 11.83
N TYR A 179 -22.15 -0.96 12.19
CA TYR A 179 -21.63 -0.91 13.55
C TYR A 179 -22.70 -0.46 14.57
N GLU A 180 -23.49 0.56 14.24
CA GLU A 180 -24.56 1.08 15.09
C GLU A 180 -25.73 0.11 15.27
N ALA A 181 -26.00 -0.71 14.25
CA ALA A 181 -26.96 -1.81 14.31
C ALA A 181 -26.45 -2.97 15.18
N GLY A 182 -25.16 -2.99 15.53
CA GLY A 182 -24.53 -4.08 16.28
C GLY A 182 -24.35 -5.36 15.45
N GLU A 183 -24.36 -5.23 14.12
CA GLU A 183 -24.14 -6.33 13.18
C GLU A 183 -22.65 -6.62 13.00
N GLU A 184 -22.33 -7.81 12.48
CA GLU A 184 -20.96 -8.14 12.13
C GLU A 184 -20.47 -7.27 10.95
N LEU A 185 -19.25 -6.75 11.06
CA LEU A 185 -18.64 -5.81 10.09
C LEU A 185 -18.19 -6.54 8.81
N THR A 186 -19.18 -7.00 8.03
CA THR A 186 -19.01 -7.69 6.75
C THR A 186 -19.64 -6.88 5.60
N VAL A 187 -19.16 -7.10 4.38
CA VAL A 187 -19.68 -6.43 3.17
C VAL A 187 -21.17 -6.72 2.99
N GLU A 188 -21.60 -7.95 3.25
CA GLU A 188 -23.00 -8.36 3.10
C GLU A 188 -23.94 -7.58 4.03
N ASN A 189 -23.54 -7.36 5.29
CA ASN A 189 -24.33 -6.59 6.23
C ASN A 189 -24.30 -5.10 5.89
N ALA A 190 -23.13 -4.55 5.54
CA ALA A 190 -22.99 -3.15 5.14
C ALA A 190 -23.84 -2.79 3.92
N ARG A 191 -23.96 -3.70 2.95
CA ARG A 191 -24.76 -3.50 1.73
C ARG A 191 -26.22 -3.12 2.02
N LYS A 192 -26.80 -3.67 3.10
CA LYS A 192 -28.23 -3.51 3.46
C LYS A 192 -28.57 -2.12 3.99
N HIS A 193 -27.57 -1.35 4.44
CA HIS A 193 -27.78 -0.04 5.08
C HIS A 193 -27.88 1.10 4.06
N THR A 194 -28.42 2.23 4.51
CA THR A 194 -28.59 3.43 3.68
C THR A 194 -27.29 4.25 3.58
N THR A 195 -27.12 4.97 2.47
CA THR A 195 -26.06 5.96 2.28
C THR A 195 -26.34 7.30 2.98
N ILE A 196 -27.48 7.47 3.66
CA ILE A 196 -27.83 8.71 4.37
C ILE A 196 -27.59 8.52 5.86
N HIS A 197 -26.80 9.41 6.46
CA HIS A 197 -26.49 9.39 7.89
C HIS A 197 -26.81 10.73 8.56
N PRO A 198 -27.61 10.75 9.65
CA PRO A 198 -28.06 12.01 10.27
C PRO A 198 -26.92 12.81 10.91
N ARG A 199 -25.78 12.16 11.21
CA ARG A 199 -24.59 12.80 11.82
C ARG A 199 -23.50 13.22 10.84
N CYS A 200 -23.75 13.11 9.53
CA CYS A 200 -22.76 13.46 8.51
C CYS A 200 -22.35 14.95 8.55
N GLY A 201 -21.08 15.23 8.22
CA GLY A 201 -20.55 16.60 8.07
C GLY A 201 -21.18 17.40 6.91
N THR A 202 -21.78 16.77 5.90
CA THR A 202 -22.53 17.49 4.85
C THR A 202 -23.79 18.16 5.41
N SER A 203 -24.39 17.59 6.47
CA SER A 203 -25.45 18.24 7.23
C SER A 203 -24.95 19.48 7.96
N PHE A 204 -23.67 19.52 8.38
CA PHE A 204 -23.06 20.70 8.96
C PHE A 204 -23.02 21.86 7.96
N LEU A 205 -22.60 21.61 6.70
CA LEU A 205 -22.56 22.64 5.66
C LEU A 205 -23.96 23.24 5.39
N ALA A 206 -24.99 22.40 5.29
CA ALA A 206 -26.37 22.86 5.12
C ALA A 206 -26.85 23.69 6.32
N LEU A 207 -26.53 23.27 7.55
CA LEU A 207 -26.85 24.02 8.76
C LEU A 207 -26.09 25.35 8.85
N VAL A 208 -24.82 25.41 8.40
CA VAL A 208 -24.05 26.66 8.33
C VAL A 208 -24.75 27.65 7.40
N LEU A 209 -25.23 27.21 6.24
CA LEU A 209 -26.00 28.06 5.33
C LEU A 209 -27.26 28.60 5.99
N ILE A 210 -28.07 27.74 6.61
CA ILE A 210 -29.33 28.14 7.27
C ILE A 210 -29.06 29.13 8.41
N VAL A 211 -28.11 28.82 9.29
CA VAL A 211 -27.74 29.68 10.42
C VAL A 211 -27.17 31.01 9.93
N SER A 212 -26.37 31.01 8.86
CA SER A 212 -25.86 32.23 8.24
C SER A 212 -26.98 33.12 7.71
N ILE A 213 -27.94 32.54 6.96
CA ILE A 213 -29.10 33.27 6.42
C ILE A 213 -29.88 33.93 7.56
N PHE A 214 -30.13 33.19 8.64
CA PHE A 214 -30.85 33.70 9.80
C PHE A 214 -30.10 34.85 10.49
N ILE A 215 -28.81 34.68 10.80
CA ILE A 215 -28.00 35.69 11.49
C ILE A 215 -27.88 36.96 10.66
N PHE A 216 -27.54 36.86 9.37
CA PHE A 216 -27.38 38.05 8.53
C PHE A 216 -28.70 38.74 8.21
N SER A 217 -29.81 37.99 8.09
CA SER A 217 -31.16 38.56 7.98
C SER A 217 -31.52 39.37 9.23
N LEU A 218 -31.22 38.84 10.43
CA LEU A 218 -31.46 39.53 11.70
C LEU A 218 -30.58 40.78 11.84
N LEU A 219 -29.29 40.70 11.48
CA LEU A 219 -28.39 41.85 11.50
C LEU A 219 -28.84 42.96 10.56
N GLY A 220 -29.40 42.61 9.40
CA GLY A 220 -29.97 43.57 8.45
C GLY A 220 -31.16 44.37 9.01
N ILE A 221 -31.80 43.91 10.09
CA ILE A 221 -32.88 44.68 10.75
C ILE A 221 -32.31 45.90 11.50
N PHE A 222 -31.06 45.82 11.97
CA PHE A 222 -30.45 46.85 12.84
C PHE A 222 -29.74 47.98 12.08
N GLY A 223 -29.65 47.92 10.75
CA GLY A 223 -29.13 49.01 9.93
C GLY A 223 -28.64 48.58 8.55
N THR A 224 -28.56 49.54 7.63
CA THR A 224 -28.03 49.36 6.28
C THR A 224 -26.50 49.31 6.30
N LEU A 225 -25.89 48.25 5.77
CA LEU A 225 -24.44 48.12 5.70
C LEU A 225 -23.95 48.45 4.29
N ASP A 226 -22.89 49.24 4.18
CA ASP A 226 -22.19 49.44 2.92
C ASP A 226 -21.50 48.14 2.45
N PHE A 227 -21.01 48.14 1.20
CA PHE A 227 -20.39 46.96 0.60
C PHE A 227 -19.24 46.37 1.43
N TRP A 228 -18.35 47.22 1.96
CA TRP A 228 -17.17 46.77 2.72
C TRP A 228 -17.55 46.33 4.12
N GLN A 229 -18.49 47.02 4.76
CA GLN A 229 -19.07 46.65 6.05
C GLN A 229 -19.74 45.27 5.97
N ARG A 230 -20.43 44.95 4.88
CA ARG A 230 -20.99 43.59 4.65
C ARG A 230 -19.92 42.52 4.56
N ILE A 231 -18.80 42.78 3.89
CA ILE A 231 -17.69 41.82 3.80
C ILE A 231 -17.06 41.62 5.17
N ILE A 232 -16.73 42.71 5.87
CA ILE A 232 -16.09 42.66 7.18
C ILE A 232 -16.97 41.95 8.21
N THR A 233 -18.26 42.30 8.27
CA THR A 233 -19.22 41.63 9.17
C THR A 233 -19.34 40.14 8.87
N ARG A 234 -19.35 39.73 7.60
CA ARG A 234 -19.38 38.32 7.25
C ARG A 234 -18.16 37.57 7.75
N LEU A 235 -16.97 38.11 7.51
CA LEU A 235 -15.71 37.50 7.96
C LEU A 235 -15.63 37.43 9.49
N ALA A 236 -16.04 38.51 10.18
CA ALA A 236 -16.02 38.57 11.63
C ALA A 236 -16.99 37.57 12.29
N PHE A 237 -18.12 37.26 11.65
CA PHE A 237 -19.12 36.34 12.18
C PHE A 237 -18.86 34.85 11.85
N ILE A 238 -17.85 34.52 11.02
CA ILE A 238 -17.49 33.12 10.71
C ILE A 238 -17.28 32.28 11.99
N PRO A 239 -16.47 32.71 12.98
CA PRO A 239 -16.24 31.91 14.19
C PRO A 239 -17.53 31.69 15.00
N LEU A 240 -18.39 32.71 15.09
CA LEU A 240 -19.66 32.63 15.81
C LEU A 240 -20.62 31.65 15.12
N ILE A 241 -20.76 31.75 13.79
CA ILE A 241 -21.60 30.85 13.00
C ILE A 241 -21.10 29.41 13.13
N ALA A 242 -19.80 29.17 12.94
CA ALA A 242 -19.21 27.83 13.05
C ALA A 242 -19.43 27.22 14.45
N GLY A 243 -19.23 28.04 15.49
CA GLY A 243 -19.47 27.67 16.88
C GLY A 243 -20.92 27.30 17.16
N LEU A 244 -21.86 28.17 16.78
CA LEU A 244 -23.29 27.97 16.99
C LEU A 244 -23.82 26.76 16.19
N THR A 245 -23.42 26.64 14.93
CA THR A 245 -23.83 25.52 14.08
C THR A 245 -23.35 24.17 14.65
N TYR A 246 -22.13 24.11 15.18
CA TYR A 246 -21.63 22.90 15.83
C TYR A 246 -22.47 22.51 17.05
N GLU A 247 -22.86 23.48 17.88
CA GLU A 247 -23.74 23.22 19.03
C GLU A 247 -25.12 22.72 18.59
N ILE A 248 -25.71 23.34 17.57
CA ILE A 248 -26.98 22.91 16.99
C ILE A 248 -26.87 21.48 16.44
N GLN A 249 -25.82 21.17 15.69
CA GLN A 249 -25.60 19.83 15.13
C GLN A 249 -25.42 18.79 16.23
N ARG A 250 -24.62 19.08 17.26
CA ARG A 250 -24.40 18.18 18.39
C ARG A 250 -25.68 17.96 19.20
N PHE A 251 -26.49 19.00 19.38
CA PHE A 251 -27.79 18.90 20.04
C PHE A 251 -28.76 18.05 19.21
N SER A 252 -28.82 18.31 17.89
CA SER A 252 -29.64 17.58 16.93
C SER A 252 -29.32 16.07 16.94
N ALA A 253 -28.02 15.72 16.86
CA ALA A 253 -27.55 14.34 16.86
C ALA A 253 -27.93 13.55 18.13
N ARG A 254 -28.17 14.22 19.27
CA ARG A 254 -28.58 13.61 20.54
C ARG A 254 -30.09 13.45 20.71
N HIS A 255 -30.88 14.15 19.89
CA HIS A 255 -32.34 14.24 20.04
C HIS A 255 -33.08 13.91 18.74
N LEU A 256 -32.51 13.02 17.91
CA LEU A 256 -33.10 12.59 16.63
C LEU A 256 -34.48 11.92 16.79
N ASP A 257 -34.89 11.55 18.00
CA ASP A 257 -36.22 11.01 18.30
C ASP A 257 -37.33 12.09 18.25
N SER A 258 -36.97 13.37 18.39
CA SER A 258 -37.92 14.49 18.36
C SER A 258 -38.31 14.87 16.93
N LEU A 259 -39.61 15.02 16.68
CA LEU A 259 -40.16 15.44 15.37
C LEU A 259 -39.58 16.78 14.89
N PHE A 260 -39.38 17.74 15.80
CA PHE A 260 -38.80 19.05 15.47
C PHE A 260 -37.33 18.92 15.03
N ILE A 261 -36.56 18.07 15.71
CA ILE A 261 -35.15 17.86 15.40
C ILE A 261 -34.98 17.10 14.08
N LYS A 262 -35.84 16.13 13.81
CA LYS A 262 -35.91 15.47 12.49
C LYS A 262 -36.13 16.49 11.37
N TRP A 263 -37.05 17.44 11.56
CA TRP A 263 -37.31 18.50 10.59
C TRP A 263 -36.09 19.40 10.37
N LEU A 264 -35.38 19.78 11.45
CA LEU A 264 -34.15 20.58 11.36
C LEU A 264 -33.01 19.85 10.63
N ALA A 265 -32.98 18.51 10.69
CA ALA A 265 -31.97 17.69 10.00
C ALA A 265 -32.30 17.43 8.51
N LEU A 266 -33.55 17.62 8.07
CA LEU A 266 -34.00 17.34 6.69
C LEU A 266 -33.15 18.03 5.61
N PRO A 267 -32.81 19.33 5.71
CA PRO A 267 -32.02 19.99 4.67
C PRO A 267 -30.65 19.35 4.48
N GLY A 268 -30.01 18.91 5.57
CA GLY A 268 -28.75 18.18 5.52
C GLY A 268 -28.88 16.82 4.82
N MET A 269 -29.95 16.08 5.12
CA MET A 269 -30.23 14.79 4.47
C MET A 269 -30.55 14.95 2.97
N TRP A 270 -31.15 16.07 2.55
CA TRP A 270 -31.35 16.36 1.12
C TRP A 270 -30.04 16.61 0.38
N VAL A 271 -29.09 17.31 1.00
CA VAL A 271 -27.74 17.49 0.43
C VAL A 271 -27.02 16.15 0.33
N GLN A 272 -27.20 15.23 1.29
CA GLN A 272 -26.64 13.88 1.23
C GLN A 272 -27.10 13.11 0.00
N LYS A 273 -28.37 13.21 -0.40
CA LYS A 273 -28.88 12.58 -1.64
C LYS A 273 -28.11 12.97 -2.91
N ILE A 274 -27.35 14.07 -2.88
CA ILE A 274 -26.51 14.54 -3.99
C ILE A 274 -25.01 14.30 -3.70
N THR A 275 -24.62 14.20 -2.43
CA THR A 275 -23.21 14.10 -1.97
C THR A 275 -22.82 12.70 -1.50
N THR A 276 -23.69 11.71 -1.66
CA THR A 276 -23.43 10.29 -1.44
C THR A 276 -23.95 9.49 -2.64
N ALA A 277 -23.25 8.43 -3.01
CA ALA A 277 -23.64 7.48 -4.04
C ALA A 277 -23.51 6.05 -3.52
N GLU A 278 -24.12 5.10 -4.21
CA GLU A 278 -24.10 3.69 -3.81
C GLU A 278 -22.71 3.08 -4.06
N PRO A 279 -22.01 2.55 -3.03
CA PRO A 279 -20.69 1.95 -3.20
C PRO A 279 -20.76 0.53 -3.77
N ASP A 280 -19.68 0.14 -4.46
CA ASP A 280 -19.39 -1.26 -4.79
C ASP A 280 -18.86 -2.04 -3.55
N ASP A 281 -18.74 -3.36 -3.69
CA ASP A 281 -18.29 -4.24 -2.60
C ASP A 281 -16.84 -3.94 -2.17
N ASP A 282 -15.99 -3.49 -3.09
CA ASP A 282 -14.58 -3.17 -2.82
C ASP A 282 -14.44 -1.87 -2.02
N GLN A 283 -15.31 -0.89 -2.29
CA GLN A 283 -15.45 0.35 -1.53
C GLN A 283 -16.02 0.08 -0.13
N LEU A 284 -17.02 -0.80 -0.01
CA LEU A 284 -17.55 -1.25 1.29
C LEU A 284 -16.46 -1.92 2.13
N GLN A 285 -15.65 -2.79 1.52
CA GLN A 285 -14.51 -3.42 2.20
C GLN A 285 -13.55 -2.39 2.78
N VAL A 286 -13.20 -1.34 2.02
CA VAL A 286 -12.32 -0.25 2.49
C VAL A 286 -12.94 0.50 3.67
N GLY A 287 -14.24 0.82 3.60
CA GLY A 287 -14.97 1.46 4.70
C GLY A 287 -14.94 0.63 5.99
N LEU A 288 -15.17 -0.68 5.87
CA LEU A 288 -15.17 -1.63 6.99
C LEU A 288 -13.78 -1.81 7.59
N VAL A 289 -12.73 -1.94 6.76
CA VAL A 289 -11.33 -2.04 7.21
C VAL A 289 -10.94 -0.78 7.99
N SER A 290 -11.24 0.40 7.45
CA SER A 290 -10.98 1.68 8.12
C SER A 290 -11.67 1.76 9.49
N LEU A 291 -12.93 1.32 9.55
CA LEU A 291 -13.71 1.31 10.79
C LEU A 291 -13.18 0.31 11.82
N LYS A 292 -12.86 -0.93 11.41
CA LYS A 292 -12.24 -1.95 12.27
C LYS A 292 -10.96 -1.41 12.92
N LEU A 293 -10.07 -0.81 12.13
CA LEU A 293 -8.84 -0.20 12.64
C LEU A 293 -9.10 0.97 13.60
N ALA A 294 -10.08 1.83 13.28
CA ALA A 294 -10.46 2.93 14.16
C ALA A 294 -11.00 2.40 15.51
N LEU A 295 -11.72 1.28 15.51
CA LEU A 295 -12.23 0.60 16.71
C LEU A 295 -11.15 -0.23 17.45
N GLY A 296 -9.93 -0.30 16.91
CA GLY A 296 -8.83 -1.09 17.45
C GLY A 296 -9.06 -2.60 17.33
N MET A 297 -9.82 -3.02 16.33
CA MET A 297 -9.99 -4.42 15.96
C MET A 297 -8.83 -4.85 15.06
N THR A 298 -8.46 -6.12 15.14
CA THR A 298 -7.53 -6.75 14.20
C THR A 298 -8.23 -6.93 12.86
N VAL A 299 -7.58 -6.48 11.78
CA VAL A 299 -8.04 -6.74 10.40
C VAL A 299 -7.30 -7.95 9.89
N ASN A 300 -8.02 -8.93 9.35
CA ASN A 300 -7.38 -10.09 8.76
C ASN A 300 -6.63 -9.67 7.47
N PRO A 301 -5.36 -10.07 7.29
CA PRO A 301 -4.64 -10.00 6.03
C PRO A 301 -5.43 -10.22 4.74
N SER A 302 -6.31 -11.22 4.70
CA SER A 302 -7.14 -11.52 3.52
C SER A 302 -8.14 -10.41 3.19
N GLU A 303 -8.50 -9.59 4.17
CA GLU A 303 -9.32 -8.39 3.96
C GLU A 303 -8.51 -7.23 3.35
N LEU A 304 -7.18 -7.30 3.34
CA LEU A 304 -6.30 -6.25 2.80
C LEU A 304 -5.86 -6.51 1.36
N SER A 305 -5.99 -7.73 0.85
CA SER A 305 -5.74 -8.04 -0.56
C SER A 305 -6.38 -9.37 -0.97
N LYS A 306 -7.11 -9.37 -2.10
CA LYS A 306 -7.66 -10.58 -2.71
C LYS A 306 -6.58 -11.45 -3.39
N ASP A 307 -5.46 -10.85 -3.81
CA ASP A 307 -4.50 -11.47 -4.73
C ASP A 307 -3.30 -12.14 -4.03
N ILE A 308 -3.17 -12.03 -2.71
CA ILE A 308 -2.00 -12.57 -1.99
C ILE A 308 -2.02 -14.09 -1.96
N TYR A 309 -3.20 -14.72 -1.90
CA TYR A 309 -3.35 -16.17 -1.70
C TYR A 309 -4.04 -16.89 -2.87
N MET A 310 -4.25 -16.23 -4.03
CA MET A 310 -4.90 -16.88 -5.17
C MET A 310 -3.91 -17.65 -6.05
N HIS A 311 -4.20 -18.94 -6.23
CA HIS A 311 -3.69 -19.76 -7.32
C HIS A 311 -4.42 -19.40 -8.61
N ASP A 312 -3.69 -19.42 -9.72
CA ASP A 312 -4.27 -19.22 -11.05
C ASP A 312 -4.20 -20.55 -11.81
N LYS A 313 -5.38 -21.08 -12.20
CA LYS A 313 -5.46 -22.38 -12.88
C LYS A 313 -4.76 -22.35 -14.23
N GLU A 314 -4.88 -21.25 -14.97
CA GLU A 314 -4.26 -21.07 -16.28
C GLU A 314 -2.73 -21.06 -16.15
N GLU A 315 -2.22 -20.43 -15.08
CA GLU A 315 -0.80 -20.43 -14.74
C GLU A 315 -0.27 -21.83 -14.40
N PHE A 316 -0.99 -22.58 -13.57
CA PHE A 316 -0.66 -23.97 -13.24
C PHE A 316 -0.61 -24.84 -14.51
N GLU A 317 -1.61 -24.74 -15.38
CA GLU A 317 -1.68 -25.49 -16.64
C GLU A 317 -0.51 -25.17 -17.58
N LYS A 318 -0.13 -23.88 -17.70
CA LYS A 318 1.04 -23.45 -18.49
C LYS A 318 2.33 -24.10 -17.99
N LYS A 319 2.53 -24.14 -16.68
CA LYS A 319 3.75 -24.70 -16.07
C LYS A 319 3.77 -26.23 -16.11
N ILE A 320 2.64 -26.88 -15.88
CA ILE A 320 2.47 -28.32 -16.11
C ILE A 320 2.84 -28.68 -17.55
N LYS A 321 2.41 -27.88 -18.53
CA LYS A 321 2.76 -28.09 -19.94
C LYS A 321 4.29 -28.00 -20.17
N ARG A 322 4.96 -26.96 -19.65
CA ARG A 322 6.43 -26.83 -19.73
C ARG A 322 7.14 -28.06 -19.15
N LEU A 323 6.65 -28.56 -18.01
CA LEU A 323 7.24 -29.71 -17.35
C LEU A 323 6.98 -31.02 -18.11
N LYS A 324 5.78 -31.22 -18.66
CA LYS A 324 5.47 -32.38 -19.51
C LYS A 324 6.28 -32.39 -20.81
N GLU A 325 6.57 -31.23 -21.39
CA GLU A 325 7.47 -31.09 -22.55
C GLU A 325 8.90 -31.49 -22.19
N PHE A 326 9.39 -31.09 -21.01
CA PHE A 326 10.68 -31.52 -20.48
C PHE A 326 10.75 -33.04 -20.29
N LEU A 327 9.75 -33.65 -19.65
CA LEU A 327 9.65 -35.10 -19.49
C LEU A 327 9.72 -35.82 -20.84
N LYS A 328 9.00 -35.32 -21.85
CA LYS A 328 9.00 -35.89 -23.21
C LYS A 328 10.35 -35.76 -23.90
N LEU A 329 11.04 -34.63 -23.76
CA LEU A 329 12.34 -34.39 -24.40
C LEU A 329 13.42 -35.34 -23.87
N HIS A 330 13.38 -35.64 -22.58
CA HIS A 330 14.36 -36.47 -21.90
C HIS A 330 13.96 -37.94 -21.73
N ASP A 331 12.78 -38.31 -22.24
CA ASP A 331 12.20 -39.66 -22.10
C ASP A 331 12.07 -40.12 -20.65
N TYR A 332 11.58 -39.23 -19.78
CA TYR A 332 11.23 -39.55 -18.39
C TYR A 332 9.72 -39.81 -18.25
N GLY A 333 9.35 -40.77 -17.41
CA GLY A 333 7.96 -41.13 -17.11
C GLY A 333 7.26 -40.18 -16.15
N ALA A 334 7.97 -39.72 -15.12
CA ALA A 334 7.47 -38.78 -14.12
C ALA A 334 8.58 -37.94 -13.48
N ILE A 335 8.19 -36.82 -12.86
CA ILE A 335 9.08 -36.01 -12.01
C ILE A 335 8.42 -35.70 -10.66
N LEU A 336 9.20 -35.87 -9.60
CA LEU A 336 8.83 -35.49 -8.24
C LEU A 336 9.45 -34.14 -7.88
N LEU A 337 8.62 -33.17 -7.49
CA LEU A 337 9.04 -31.85 -7.02
C LEU A 337 8.79 -31.70 -5.53
N SER A 338 9.87 -31.75 -4.75
CA SER A 338 9.85 -31.69 -3.28
C SER A 338 10.45 -30.37 -2.76
N LYS A 339 11.28 -29.69 -3.57
CA LYS A 339 11.86 -28.40 -3.20
C LYS A 339 10.78 -27.32 -3.12
N GLN A 340 10.85 -26.48 -2.08
CA GLN A 340 9.89 -25.42 -1.81
C GLN A 340 9.72 -24.44 -2.98
N TYR A 341 10.82 -24.07 -3.63
CA TYR A 341 10.80 -23.12 -4.72
C TYR A 341 10.22 -23.72 -6.01
N ASN A 342 10.37 -25.03 -6.25
CA ASN A 342 9.77 -25.72 -7.40
C ASN A 342 8.28 -25.98 -7.17
N PHE A 343 7.91 -26.36 -5.94
CA PHE A 343 6.51 -26.47 -5.54
C PHE A 343 5.79 -25.14 -5.69
N ALA A 344 6.37 -24.05 -5.17
CA ALA A 344 5.80 -22.71 -5.28
C ALA A 344 5.71 -22.24 -6.73
N TRP A 345 6.75 -22.50 -7.54
CA TRP A 345 6.71 -22.19 -8.97
C TRP A 345 5.54 -22.90 -9.65
N LEU A 346 5.48 -24.24 -9.56
CA LEU A 346 4.49 -25.02 -10.28
C LEU A 346 3.05 -24.63 -9.91
N THR A 347 2.78 -24.43 -8.62
CA THR A 347 1.45 -24.10 -8.07
C THR A 347 1.05 -22.62 -8.19
N GLY A 348 1.94 -21.77 -8.70
CA GLY A 348 1.71 -20.32 -8.77
C GLY A 348 1.75 -19.61 -7.40
N GLY A 349 2.37 -20.23 -6.39
CA GLY A 349 2.66 -19.58 -5.12
C GLY A 349 2.41 -20.42 -3.86
N GLY A 350 1.93 -21.65 -3.98
CA GLY A 350 1.69 -22.53 -2.84
C GLY A 350 2.97 -22.87 -2.06
N SER A 351 2.82 -23.19 -0.79
CA SER A 351 3.90 -23.49 0.14
C SER A 351 3.78 -24.89 0.73
N ASN A 352 4.70 -25.78 0.33
CA ASN A 352 4.88 -27.08 0.99
C ASN A 352 5.83 -27.00 2.20
N ARG A 353 6.05 -25.82 2.79
CA ARG A 353 7.08 -25.61 3.82
C ARG A 353 6.52 -25.67 5.24
N ILE A 354 7.31 -26.24 6.15
CA ILE A 354 7.21 -26.00 7.61
C ILE A 354 8.43 -25.23 8.15
N LEU A 355 9.64 -25.59 7.74
CA LEU A 355 10.88 -25.00 8.27
C LEU A 355 11.50 -23.98 7.30
N PHE A 356 11.93 -22.82 7.81
CA PHE A 356 12.73 -21.85 7.05
C PHE A 356 14.16 -22.35 6.76
N SER A 357 14.66 -23.30 7.55
CA SER A 357 16.06 -23.71 7.55
C SER A 357 16.43 -24.75 6.48
N THR A 358 15.46 -25.19 5.67
CA THR A 358 15.67 -26.15 4.58
C THR A 358 15.00 -25.64 3.30
N GLU A 359 15.47 -26.11 2.16
CA GLU A 359 14.84 -25.92 0.86
C GLU A 359 13.83 -27.03 0.54
N ASP A 360 13.79 -28.11 1.32
CA ASP A 360 12.84 -29.22 1.15
C ASP A 360 11.49 -28.91 1.81
N GLY A 361 10.41 -29.39 1.20
CA GLY A 361 9.07 -29.31 1.77
C GLY A 361 8.62 -30.60 2.45
N VAL A 362 7.47 -30.52 3.12
CA VAL A 362 6.79 -31.66 3.78
C VAL A 362 5.80 -32.38 2.87
N GLY A 363 5.56 -31.85 1.68
CA GLY A 363 4.74 -32.45 0.64
C GLY A 363 5.38 -32.27 -0.73
N SER A 364 5.05 -33.16 -1.67
CA SER A 364 5.68 -33.19 -2.99
C SER A 364 4.64 -33.26 -4.10
N LEU A 365 4.93 -32.64 -5.24
CA LEU A 365 4.11 -32.77 -6.46
C LEU A 365 4.76 -33.79 -7.39
N LEU A 366 4.03 -34.86 -7.69
CA LEU A 366 4.44 -35.85 -8.67
C LEU A 366 3.69 -35.60 -9.98
N VAL A 367 4.42 -35.17 -11.00
CA VAL A 367 3.87 -34.91 -12.32
C VAL A 367 4.19 -36.08 -13.24
N THR A 368 3.14 -36.74 -13.74
CA THR A 368 3.23 -37.80 -14.75
C THR A 368 2.81 -37.26 -16.13
N LYS A 369 2.84 -38.12 -17.15
CA LYS A 369 2.35 -37.78 -18.50
C LYS A 369 0.88 -37.37 -18.49
N ASP A 370 0.07 -37.97 -17.61
CA ASP A 370 -1.38 -37.77 -17.59
C ASP A 370 -1.82 -36.85 -16.45
N LYS A 371 -1.33 -37.07 -15.23
CA LYS A 371 -1.87 -36.46 -14.00
C LYS A 371 -0.80 -35.74 -13.17
N CYS A 372 -1.25 -34.91 -12.23
CA CYS A 372 -0.44 -34.36 -11.16
C CYS A 372 -0.97 -34.88 -9.82
N TYR A 373 -0.08 -35.37 -8.96
CA TYR A 373 -0.44 -35.85 -7.63
C TYR A 373 0.23 -35.00 -6.54
N LEU A 374 -0.49 -34.71 -5.47
CA LEU A 374 0.07 -34.20 -4.23
C LEU A 374 0.30 -35.38 -3.29
N ILE A 375 1.57 -35.62 -2.95
CA ILE A 375 1.97 -36.67 -2.04
C ILE A 375 2.45 -36.04 -0.73
N ALA A 376 1.80 -36.37 0.37
CA ALA A 376 2.18 -35.92 1.71
C ALA A 376 1.68 -36.92 2.76
N ASP A 377 2.20 -36.80 3.98
CA ASP A 377 1.70 -37.60 5.07
C ASP A 377 0.31 -37.14 5.54
N ASN A 378 -0.33 -37.96 6.37
CA ASN A 378 -1.64 -37.71 6.94
C ASN A 378 -1.71 -36.50 7.90
N VAL A 379 -0.57 -35.91 8.27
CA VAL A 379 -0.50 -34.69 9.08
C VAL A 379 -0.68 -33.46 8.17
N GLU A 380 -0.07 -33.48 6.99
CA GLU A 380 0.03 -32.29 6.12
C GLU A 380 -0.95 -32.30 4.93
N ILE A 381 -1.38 -33.47 4.44
CA ILE A 381 -2.09 -33.59 3.16
C ILE A 381 -3.34 -32.69 3.07
N ASN A 382 -4.16 -32.63 4.13
CA ASN A 382 -5.39 -31.84 4.11
C ASN A 382 -5.12 -30.33 4.06
N ARG A 383 -4.12 -29.87 4.83
CA ARG A 383 -3.71 -28.46 4.82
C ARG A 383 -3.22 -28.06 3.44
N LEU A 384 -2.33 -28.87 2.84
CA LEU A 384 -1.79 -28.61 1.52
C LEU A 384 -2.91 -28.57 0.45
N LEU A 385 -3.89 -29.48 0.49
CA LEU A 385 -5.02 -29.49 -0.44
C LEU A 385 -5.93 -28.26 -0.29
N GLU A 386 -6.26 -27.89 0.94
CA GLU A 386 -7.22 -26.83 1.23
C GLU A 386 -6.62 -25.43 1.09
N GLU A 387 -5.32 -25.27 1.36
CA GLU A 387 -4.65 -23.96 1.42
C GLU A 387 -3.71 -23.71 0.24
N GLU A 388 -2.99 -24.73 -0.27
CA GLU A 388 -1.81 -24.52 -1.13
C GLU A 388 -1.97 -25.00 -2.57
N VAL A 389 -2.93 -25.88 -2.84
CA VAL A 389 -3.26 -26.35 -4.20
C VAL A 389 -4.76 -26.33 -4.46
N LYS A 390 -5.50 -25.53 -3.67
CA LYS A 390 -6.94 -25.41 -3.80
C LYS A 390 -7.31 -25.01 -5.22
N ASP A 391 -8.30 -25.70 -5.78
CA ASP A 391 -8.83 -25.50 -7.14
C ASP A 391 -7.87 -25.90 -8.28
N LEU A 392 -6.67 -26.39 -7.99
CA LEU A 392 -5.75 -26.95 -8.99
C LEU A 392 -6.12 -28.40 -9.33
N ASP A 393 -5.79 -28.84 -10.54
CA ASP A 393 -6.01 -30.22 -11.00
C ASP A 393 -4.93 -31.16 -10.43
N VAL A 394 -5.09 -31.50 -9.15
CA VAL A 394 -4.12 -32.29 -8.37
C VAL A 394 -4.85 -33.36 -7.56
N GLU A 395 -4.42 -34.62 -7.70
CA GLU A 395 -4.96 -35.76 -6.95
C GLU A 395 -4.14 -36.04 -5.68
N ALA A 396 -4.81 -36.21 -4.55
CA ALA A 396 -4.14 -36.46 -3.27
C ALA A 396 -3.73 -37.93 -3.12
N MET A 397 -2.49 -38.17 -2.70
CA MET A 397 -1.98 -39.48 -2.30
C MET A 397 -1.41 -39.36 -0.88
N GLU A 398 -2.12 -39.94 0.09
CA GLU A 398 -1.78 -39.87 1.52
C GLU A 398 -1.01 -41.12 1.95
N TYR A 399 0.00 -40.93 2.79
CA TYR A 399 0.61 -42.00 3.59
C TYR A 399 0.65 -41.62 5.07
N ARG A 400 0.88 -42.60 5.96
CA ARG A 400 1.00 -42.29 7.39
C ARG A 400 2.41 -41.80 7.74
N TRP A 401 2.50 -40.79 8.59
CA TRP A 401 3.79 -40.23 9.03
C TRP A 401 4.70 -41.25 9.75
N ASP A 402 4.12 -42.28 10.36
CA ASP A 402 4.83 -43.36 11.07
C ASP A 402 5.15 -44.57 10.18
N ASP A 403 4.79 -44.52 8.90
CA ASP A 403 5.14 -45.55 7.92
C ASP A 403 6.34 -45.13 7.07
N ASP A 404 7.53 -45.61 7.46
CA ASP A 404 8.79 -45.35 6.76
C ASP A 404 8.78 -45.79 5.27
N LYS A 405 7.83 -46.64 4.86
CA LYS A 405 7.67 -47.10 3.48
C LYS A 405 6.45 -46.50 2.79
N GLY A 406 5.69 -45.65 3.47
CA GLY A 406 4.42 -45.11 2.98
C GLY A 406 4.57 -44.41 1.62
N PHE A 407 5.55 -43.52 1.52
CA PHE A 407 5.86 -42.84 0.26
C PHE A 407 6.30 -43.83 -0.83
N GLU A 408 7.20 -44.78 -0.54
CA GLU A 408 7.64 -45.78 -1.51
C GLU A 408 6.49 -46.65 -2.02
N ASN A 409 5.53 -46.97 -1.14
CA ASN A 409 4.36 -47.77 -1.47
C ASN A 409 3.46 -47.01 -2.46
N ILE A 410 3.28 -45.70 -2.29
CA ILE A 410 2.56 -44.85 -3.25
C ILE A 410 3.25 -44.86 -4.62
N ILE A 411 4.57 -44.69 -4.66
CA ILE A 411 5.30 -44.70 -5.93
C ILE A 411 5.20 -46.06 -6.64
N LYS A 412 5.24 -47.17 -5.86
CA LYS A 412 5.02 -48.53 -6.38
C LYS A 412 3.59 -48.72 -6.89
N GLU A 413 2.59 -48.20 -6.18
CA GLU A 413 1.18 -48.25 -6.57
C GLU A 413 0.93 -47.55 -7.91
N LEU A 414 1.58 -46.42 -8.13
CA LEU A 414 1.53 -45.67 -9.40
C LEU A 414 2.32 -46.35 -10.54
N ALA A 415 2.94 -47.50 -10.29
CA ALA A 415 3.71 -48.30 -11.25
C ALA A 415 4.87 -47.55 -11.94
N LEU A 416 5.49 -46.59 -11.24
CA LEU A 416 6.57 -45.73 -11.76
C LEU A 416 7.99 -46.29 -11.55
N ASN A 417 8.13 -47.59 -11.25
CA ASN A 417 9.39 -48.20 -10.82
C ASN A 417 10.50 -48.10 -11.89
N GLY A 418 11.34 -47.06 -11.78
CA GLY A 418 12.57 -46.86 -12.54
C GLY A 418 12.53 -45.75 -13.61
N ASP A 419 11.37 -45.17 -13.90
CA ASP A 419 11.17 -44.13 -14.94
C ASP A 419 10.77 -42.78 -14.32
N MET A 420 11.42 -42.43 -13.21
CA MET A 420 11.12 -41.22 -12.43
C MET A 420 12.41 -40.47 -12.04
N VAL A 421 12.34 -39.16 -12.10
CA VAL A 421 13.37 -38.22 -11.65
C VAL A 421 12.84 -37.32 -10.54
N SER A 422 13.72 -36.61 -9.83
CA SER A 422 13.30 -35.66 -8.78
C SER A 422 14.18 -34.42 -8.75
N ASP A 423 13.76 -33.40 -8.02
CA ASP A 423 14.55 -32.18 -7.79
C ASP A 423 15.48 -32.25 -6.56
N ASP A 424 15.40 -33.31 -5.76
CA ASP A 424 16.18 -33.49 -4.55
C ASP A 424 16.98 -34.81 -4.51
N GLY A 425 16.71 -35.75 -5.41
CA GLY A 425 17.29 -37.09 -5.43
C GLY A 425 16.60 -38.09 -4.50
N ALA A 426 15.40 -37.77 -4.02
CA ALA A 426 14.65 -38.63 -3.11
C ALA A 426 14.43 -40.03 -3.68
N PHE A 427 14.40 -41.03 -2.80
CA PHE A 427 14.17 -42.44 -3.15
C PHE A 427 15.17 -43.03 -4.16
N GLY A 428 16.39 -42.48 -4.21
CA GLY A 428 17.43 -42.93 -5.13
C GLY A 428 17.16 -42.57 -6.60
N THR A 429 16.24 -41.66 -6.85
CA THR A 429 16.00 -41.12 -8.20
C THR A 429 17.15 -40.23 -8.66
N LYS A 430 17.28 -40.06 -9.98
CA LYS A 430 18.21 -39.07 -10.53
C LYS A 430 17.73 -37.66 -10.16
N ASN A 431 18.56 -36.91 -9.45
CA ASN A 431 18.33 -35.48 -9.21
C ASN A 431 18.55 -34.71 -10.53
N VAL A 432 17.51 -34.01 -10.99
CA VAL A 432 17.48 -33.22 -12.23
C VAL A 432 17.25 -31.72 -11.99
N GLU A 433 17.48 -31.23 -10.76
CA GLU A 433 17.27 -29.82 -10.39
C GLU A 433 17.96 -28.83 -11.35
N GLN A 434 19.18 -29.14 -11.78
CA GLN A 434 19.92 -28.27 -12.69
C GLN A 434 19.29 -28.23 -14.09
N GLU A 435 18.72 -29.35 -14.55
CA GLU A 435 18.06 -29.44 -15.85
C GLU A 435 16.67 -28.79 -15.86
N ILE A 436 15.93 -28.82 -14.74
CA ILE A 436 14.59 -28.19 -14.66
C ILE A 436 14.63 -26.72 -14.26
N ALA A 437 15.71 -26.26 -13.63
CA ALA A 437 15.84 -24.88 -13.19
C ALA A 437 15.53 -23.83 -14.28
N PRO A 438 16.00 -23.99 -15.53
CA PRO A 438 15.65 -23.10 -16.64
C PRO A 438 14.16 -22.93 -16.92
N LEU A 439 13.31 -23.93 -16.60
CA LEU A 439 11.87 -23.88 -16.89
C LEU A 439 11.14 -22.78 -16.11
N ARG A 440 11.73 -22.30 -15.01
CA ARG A 440 11.18 -21.27 -14.11
C ARG A 440 11.91 -19.93 -14.14
N TRP A 441 12.93 -19.77 -14.99
CA TRP A 441 13.66 -18.50 -15.09
C TRP A 441 12.87 -17.44 -15.85
N GLN A 442 12.26 -17.82 -16.98
CA GLN A 442 11.34 -16.95 -17.73
C GLN A 442 9.97 -16.91 -17.07
N LEU A 443 9.65 -15.75 -16.49
CA LEU A 443 8.38 -15.46 -15.86
C LEU A 443 7.25 -15.35 -16.89
N THR A 444 6.06 -15.82 -16.51
CA THR A 444 4.83 -15.50 -17.25
C THR A 444 4.42 -14.04 -17.01
N SER A 445 3.54 -13.50 -17.86
CA SER A 445 3.00 -12.15 -17.66
C SER A 445 2.32 -11.98 -16.29
N TRP A 446 1.72 -13.05 -15.77
CA TRP A 446 1.09 -13.07 -14.46
C TRP A 446 2.14 -12.99 -13.33
N GLU A 447 3.23 -13.75 -13.44
CA GLU A 447 4.35 -13.70 -12.49
C GLU A 447 5.08 -12.36 -12.53
N VAL A 448 5.23 -11.75 -13.71
CA VAL A 448 5.79 -10.41 -13.88
C VAL A 448 5.03 -9.37 -13.07
N GLU A 449 3.69 -9.38 -13.14
CA GLU A 449 2.86 -8.46 -12.36
C GLU A 449 2.96 -8.72 -10.84
N LYS A 450 3.05 -9.99 -10.42
CA LYS A 450 3.32 -10.33 -9.02
C LYS A 450 4.70 -9.85 -8.56
N ALA A 451 5.73 -10.01 -9.38
CA ALA A 451 7.09 -9.56 -9.08
C ALA A 451 7.17 -8.03 -8.94
N LYS A 452 6.52 -7.26 -9.84
CA LYS A 452 6.43 -5.80 -9.75
C LYS A 452 5.80 -5.36 -8.42
N ARG A 453 4.68 -5.97 -8.03
CA ARG A 453 4.00 -5.68 -6.75
C ARG A 453 4.88 -6.03 -5.55
N LEU A 454 5.48 -7.21 -5.55
CA LEU A 454 6.40 -7.63 -4.50
C LEU A 454 7.58 -6.66 -4.35
N GLY A 455 8.14 -6.19 -5.47
CA GLY A 455 9.24 -5.22 -5.48
C GLY A 455 8.86 -3.91 -4.79
N LYS A 456 7.71 -3.34 -5.15
CA LYS A 456 7.15 -2.13 -4.52
C LYS A 456 6.92 -2.31 -3.03
N ASP A 457 6.37 -3.46 -2.62
CA ASP A 457 6.09 -3.74 -1.21
C ASP A 457 7.37 -3.92 -0.39
N ILE A 458 8.38 -4.60 -0.94
CA ILE A 458 9.70 -4.71 -0.31
C ILE A 458 10.32 -3.33 -0.11
N ALA A 459 10.32 -2.50 -1.16
CA ALA A 459 10.88 -1.15 -1.09
C ALA A 459 10.16 -0.30 -0.04
N ASN A 460 8.82 -0.28 -0.07
CA ASN A 460 8.03 0.48 0.89
C ASN A 460 8.21 -0.02 2.34
N ALA A 461 8.25 -1.33 2.56
CA ALA A 461 8.42 -1.92 3.88
C ALA A 461 9.81 -1.63 4.44
N LEU A 462 10.86 -1.86 3.64
CA LEU A 462 12.24 -1.57 4.02
C LEU A 462 12.43 -0.09 4.33
N GLU A 463 12.03 0.81 3.43
CA GLU A 463 12.24 2.24 3.63
C GLU A 463 11.43 2.80 4.80
N SER A 464 10.21 2.30 5.01
CA SER A 464 9.41 2.68 6.18
C SER A 464 10.08 2.25 7.49
N ALA A 465 10.67 1.05 7.53
CA ALA A 465 11.45 0.61 8.68
C ALA A 465 12.71 1.48 8.86
N MET A 466 13.44 1.75 7.77
CA MET A 466 14.67 2.54 7.80
C MET A 466 14.43 3.98 8.29
N LEU A 467 13.28 4.58 7.98
CA LEU A 467 12.89 5.90 8.48
C LEU A 467 12.69 5.94 10.00
N LEU A 468 12.35 4.80 10.62
CA LEU A 468 12.14 4.69 12.07
C LEU A 468 13.43 4.38 12.84
N ILE A 469 14.54 4.05 12.16
CA ILE A 469 15.82 3.74 12.82
C ILE A 469 16.41 4.98 13.48
N GLU A 470 16.75 4.89 14.75
CA GLU A 470 17.37 5.98 15.52
C GLU A 470 18.83 5.67 15.87
N LYS A 471 19.60 6.72 16.11
CA LYS A 471 20.98 6.63 16.60
C LYS A 471 21.00 5.87 17.92
N GLY A 472 21.90 4.91 18.06
CA GLY A 472 22.02 4.11 19.29
C GLY A 472 21.23 2.79 19.27
N MET A 473 20.48 2.50 18.21
CA MET A 473 19.92 1.16 18.00
C MET A 473 21.02 0.15 17.63
N SER A 474 20.90 -1.08 18.11
CA SER A 474 21.76 -2.19 17.69
C SER A 474 21.32 -2.78 16.35
N GLU A 475 22.25 -3.44 15.63
CA GLU A 475 21.94 -4.13 14.37
C GLU A 475 20.78 -5.12 14.53
N ARG A 476 20.69 -5.85 15.65
CA ARG A 476 19.55 -6.74 15.96
C ARG A 476 18.22 -6.03 16.19
N GLN A 477 18.22 -4.89 16.86
CA GLN A 477 16.98 -4.12 17.05
C GLN A 477 16.44 -3.63 15.70
N ILE A 478 17.36 -3.24 14.82
CA ILE A 478 17.04 -2.83 13.45
C ILE A 478 16.56 -4.02 12.61
N GLU A 479 17.20 -5.18 12.71
CA GLU A 479 16.76 -6.42 12.06
C GLU A 479 15.31 -6.77 12.46
N ALA A 480 14.99 -6.70 13.75
CA ALA A 480 13.65 -6.96 14.26
C ALA A 480 12.62 -5.98 13.69
N LEU A 481 12.98 -4.68 13.62
CA LEU A 481 12.14 -3.65 13.02
C LEU A 481 11.87 -3.92 11.53
N ILE A 482 12.92 -4.14 10.74
CA ILE A 482 12.81 -4.43 9.31
C ILE A 482 11.97 -5.70 9.07
N THR A 483 12.24 -6.76 9.83
CA THR A 483 11.51 -8.02 9.76
C THR A 483 10.02 -7.83 10.07
N SER A 484 9.70 -7.06 11.12
CA SER A 484 8.31 -6.74 11.47
C SER A 484 7.60 -6.01 10.33
N HIS A 485 8.27 -5.07 9.68
CA HIS A 485 7.71 -4.32 8.57
C HIS A 485 7.51 -5.18 7.32
N LEU A 486 8.46 -6.04 6.96
CA LEU A 486 8.32 -6.97 5.85
C LEU A 486 7.14 -7.92 6.08
N MET A 487 7.09 -8.58 7.24
CA MET A 487 6.02 -9.53 7.57
C MET A 487 4.64 -8.86 7.62
N SER A 488 4.54 -7.63 8.15
CA SER A 488 3.29 -6.86 8.18
C SER A 488 2.77 -6.48 6.79
N ASN A 489 3.64 -6.53 5.77
CA ASN A 489 3.30 -6.31 4.36
C ASN A 489 3.29 -7.62 3.57
N PHE A 490 3.12 -8.78 4.23
CA PHE A 490 3.06 -10.10 3.57
C PHE A 490 4.31 -10.42 2.76
N VAL A 491 5.47 -9.95 3.22
CA VAL A 491 6.77 -10.29 2.66
C VAL A 491 7.54 -11.11 3.68
N GLU A 492 7.82 -12.36 3.33
CA GLU A 492 8.66 -13.22 4.14
C GLU A 492 10.13 -12.83 3.97
N PRO A 493 10.88 -12.54 5.04
CA PRO A 493 12.30 -12.31 4.95
C PRO A 493 13.03 -13.64 4.69
N VAL A 494 13.71 -13.73 3.56
CA VAL A 494 14.68 -14.79 3.24
C VAL A 494 16.07 -14.40 3.74
N LEU A 495 16.39 -13.11 3.67
CA LEU A 495 17.63 -12.54 4.14
C LEU A 495 17.36 -11.15 4.72
N VAL A 496 17.94 -10.85 5.88
CA VAL A 496 18.04 -9.50 6.43
C VAL A 496 19.47 -9.31 6.91
N LEU A 497 20.17 -8.35 6.32
CA LEU A 497 21.51 -7.92 6.72
C LEU A 497 21.40 -6.50 7.24
N VAL A 498 22.03 -6.22 8.38
CA VAL A 498 22.11 -4.89 8.98
C VAL A 498 23.52 -4.65 9.48
N GLY A 499 24.15 -3.59 8.97
CA GLY A 499 25.54 -3.27 9.26
C GLY A 499 25.72 -1.78 9.47
N GLY A 500 26.36 -1.43 10.59
CA GLY A 500 26.76 -0.05 10.90
C GLY A 500 28.20 0.28 10.49
N GLU A 501 28.74 1.37 11.03
CA GLU A 501 30.03 1.93 10.66
C GLU A 501 31.25 1.04 10.90
N LYS A 502 31.16 0.07 11.82
CA LYS A 502 32.24 -0.88 12.09
C LYS A 502 32.13 -2.11 11.21
N ARG A 503 31.04 -2.87 11.36
CA ARG A 503 30.88 -4.18 10.72
C ARG A 503 30.63 -4.08 9.22
N GLY A 504 29.89 -3.06 8.77
CA GLY A 504 29.63 -2.82 7.34
C GLY A 504 30.88 -2.50 6.51
N ARG A 505 31.93 -1.94 7.15
CA ARG A 505 33.23 -1.68 6.50
C ARG A 505 34.11 -2.92 6.40
N ILE A 506 33.87 -3.93 7.23
CA ILE A 506 34.72 -5.13 7.31
C ILE A 506 34.12 -6.27 6.50
N TYR A 507 32.82 -6.53 6.66
CA TYR A 507 32.16 -7.70 6.09
C TYR A 507 31.25 -7.33 4.91
N ARG A 508 31.18 -8.22 3.91
CA ARG A 508 30.24 -8.10 2.77
C ARG A 508 28.86 -8.66 3.09
N HIS A 509 28.82 -9.70 3.93
CA HIS A 509 27.60 -10.21 4.55
C HIS A 509 27.64 -9.92 6.05
N PHE A 510 27.06 -8.78 6.45
CA PHE A 510 27.00 -8.30 7.81
C PHE A 510 25.74 -8.86 8.50
N LEU A 511 25.80 -10.11 8.95
CA LEU A 511 24.71 -10.68 9.74
C LEU A 511 24.54 -9.88 11.04
N PRO A 512 23.31 -9.44 11.39
CA PRO A 512 23.08 -8.57 12.54
C PRO A 512 23.59 -9.15 13.87
N LYS A 513 24.25 -8.30 14.67
CA LYS A 513 24.70 -8.60 16.03
C LYS A 513 24.28 -7.50 17.02
N ASP A 514 24.90 -7.47 18.18
CA ASP A 514 24.60 -6.50 19.24
C ASP A 514 25.40 -5.19 19.10
N GLU A 515 26.09 -5.01 17.96
CA GLU A 515 26.82 -3.76 17.67
C GLU A 515 25.84 -2.60 17.50
N VAL A 516 26.18 -1.47 18.09
CA VAL A 516 25.36 -0.25 18.09
C VAL A 516 25.76 0.63 16.91
N CYS A 517 24.78 1.09 16.14
CA CYS A 517 24.99 1.97 14.99
C CYS A 517 24.82 3.43 15.39
N ASN A 518 25.88 4.24 15.24
CA ASN A 518 25.87 5.65 15.64
C ASN A 518 26.11 6.65 14.52
N ASP A 519 26.68 6.20 13.40
CA ASP A 519 27.03 7.06 12.25
C ASP A 519 26.06 6.82 11.09
N TYR A 520 25.97 5.58 10.63
CA TYR A 520 25.02 5.19 9.57
C TYR A 520 24.59 3.73 9.72
N VAL A 521 23.53 3.36 9.01
CA VAL A 521 23.03 1.99 8.92
C VAL A 521 22.83 1.65 7.45
N MET A 522 23.38 0.52 7.05
CA MET A 522 23.09 -0.12 5.78
C MET A 522 22.29 -1.40 6.02
N ALA A 523 21.19 -1.55 5.31
CA ALA A 523 20.36 -2.75 5.37
C ALA A 523 20.11 -3.33 3.98
N SER A 524 20.24 -4.65 3.86
CA SER A 524 20.02 -5.41 2.63
C SER A 524 19.05 -6.55 2.92
N VAL A 525 17.98 -6.66 2.15
CA VAL A 525 16.92 -7.65 2.35
C VAL A 525 16.69 -8.47 1.09
N CYS A 526 16.37 -9.76 1.26
CA CYS A 526 15.69 -10.56 0.25
C CYS A 526 14.30 -10.88 0.79
N GLY A 527 13.26 -10.37 0.13
CA GLY A 527 11.86 -10.61 0.48
C GLY A 527 11.23 -11.62 -0.44
N ARG A 528 10.43 -12.54 0.11
CA ARG A 528 9.70 -13.57 -0.62
C ARG A 528 8.20 -13.43 -0.45
N ARG A 529 7.46 -13.62 -1.54
CA ARG A 529 6.01 -13.83 -1.51
C ARG A 529 5.65 -14.77 -2.64
N ASN A 530 4.85 -15.79 -2.35
CA ASN A 530 4.38 -16.76 -3.34
C ASN A 530 5.55 -17.40 -4.13
N GLY A 531 6.64 -17.73 -3.42
CA GLY A 531 7.85 -18.32 -4.00
C GLY A 531 8.84 -17.32 -4.62
N LEU A 532 8.39 -16.23 -5.24
CA LEU A 532 9.25 -15.23 -5.86
C LEU A 532 10.07 -14.46 -4.82
N ILE A 533 11.36 -14.23 -5.10
CA ILE A 533 12.32 -13.56 -4.22
C ILE A 533 12.92 -12.34 -4.91
N LEU A 534 12.74 -11.16 -4.31
CA LEU A 534 13.35 -9.90 -4.76
C LEU A 534 14.25 -9.34 -3.67
N SER A 535 15.29 -8.60 -4.07
CA SER A 535 16.33 -8.05 -3.19
C SER A 535 16.35 -6.53 -3.25
N SER A 536 16.62 -5.89 -2.13
CA SER A 536 16.74 -4.43 -2.04
C SER A 536 17.69 -4.01 -0.93
N THR A 537 18.49 -2.97 -1.17
CA THR A 537 19.42 -2.40 -0.18
C THR A 537 19.17 -0.90 -0.02
N ARG A 538 19.23 -0.41 1.23
CA ARG A 538 19.07 1.00 1.61
C ARG A 538 20.09 1.41 2.66
N ILE A 539 20.49 2.68 2.64
CA ILE A 539 21.45 3.26 3.60
C ILE A 539 20.87 4.54 4.19
N VAL A 540 20.81 4.61 5.52
CA VAL A 540 20.47 5.82 6.27
C VAL A 540 21.69 6.31 7.04
N SER A 541 21.97 7.61 6.99
CA SER A 541 23.03 8.27 7.75
C SER A 541 22.41 9.24 8.76
N PHE A 542 22.95 9.29 9.97
CA PHE A 542 22.47 10.21 11.00
C PHE A 542 23.06 11.61 10.85
N GLU A 543 24.20 11.72 10.18
CA GLU A 543 24.86 12.99 9.86
C GLU A 543 25.34 12.98 8.39
N LYS A 544 25.58 14.15 7.81
CA LYS A 544 26.11 14.25 6.44
C LYS A 544 27.60 13.89 6.44
N ASN A 545 27.98 12.90 5.64
CA ASN A 545 29.36 12.45 5.48
C ASN A 545 29.73 12.38 4.00
N ASP A 546 30.42 13.40 3.48
CA ASP A 546 30.72 13.52 2.04
C ASP A 546 31.55 12.35 1.50
N ALA A 547 32.46 11.77 2.31
CA ALA A 547 33.27 10.62 1.90
C ALA A 547 32.42 9.35 1.72
N LEU A 548 31.46 9.12 2.62
CA LEU A 548 30.52 8.00 2.51
C LEU A 548 29.61 8.17 1.27
N PHE A 549 29.14 9.38 1.02
CA PHE A 549 28.30 9.70 -0.14
C PHE A 549 29.05 9.49 -1.47
N GLU A 550 30.30 9.94 -1.57
CA GLU A 550 31.10 9.72 -2.78
C GLU A 550 31.41 8.24 -3.00
N GLN A 551 31.76 7.51 -1.93
CA GLN A 551 31.95 6.06 -2.01
C GLN A 551 30.67 5.33 -2.44
N HIS A 552 29.51 5.72 -1.91
CA HIS A 552 28.22 5.15 -2.31
C HIS A 552 27.89 5.46 -3.76
N ARG A 553 28.13 6.70 -4.21
CA ARG A 553 27.96 7.10 -5.61
C ARG A 553 28.81 6.25 -6.56
N LYS A 554 30.07 6.00 -6.22
CA LYS A 554 30.95 5.09 -6.98
C LYS A 554 30.39 3.66 -7.03
N ASN A 555 29.86 3.15 -5.91
CA ASN A 555 29.24 1.82 -5.88
C ASN A 555 27.94 1.74 -6.69
N CYS A 556 27.08 2.77 -6.61
CA CYS A 556 25.88 2.87 -7.44
C CYS A 556 26.20 2.97 -8.94
N TYR A 557 27.33 3.55 -9.32
CA TYR A 557 27.78 3.55 -10.70
C TYR A 557 28.08 2.13 -11.19
N VAL A 558 28.79 1.31 -10.41
CA VAL A 558 29.05 -0.10 -10.74
C VAL A 558 27.73 -0.87 -10.93
N ASP A 559 26.76 -0.65 -10.03
CA ASP A 559 25.43 -1.26 -10.13
C ASP A 559 24.68 -0.80 -11.39
N ALA A 560 24.73 0.50 -11.70
CA ALA A 560 24.14 1.03 -12.93
C ALA A 560 24.80 0.42 -14.18
N VAL A 561 26.12 0.18 -14.16
CA VAL A 561 26.82 -0.50 -15.27
C VAL A 561 26.35 -1.94 -15.41
N ALA A 562 26.14 -2.67 -14.31
CA ALA A 562 25.58 -4.02 -14.34
C ALA A 562 24.19 -4.03 -14.99
N ILE A 563 23.27 -3.20 -14.47
CA ILE A 563 21.90 -3.07 -14.97
C ILE A 563 21.89 -2.66 -16.44
N GLY A 564 22.67 -1.65 -16.82
CA GLY A 564 22.72 -1.12 -18.20
C GLY A 564 23.36 -2.06 -19.22
N ASN A 565 24.03 -3.13 -18.77
CA ASN A 565 24.57 -4.18 -19.63
C ASN A 565 23.80 -5.49 -19.55
N THR A 566 22.81 -5.61 -18.68
CA THR A 566 21.91 -6.76 -18.60
C THR A 566 20.87 -6.64 -19.72
N ILE A 567 21.19 -7.18 -20.90
CA ILE A 567 20.42 -7.04 -22.14
C ILE A 567 20.15 -8.43 -22.71
N VAL A 568 18.92 -8.64 -23.21
CA VAL A 568 18.53 -9.88 -23.88
C VAL A 568 19.57 -10.27 -24.95
N GLY A 569 19.97 -11.54 -24.94
CA GLY A 569 20.93 -12.12 -25.86
C GLY A 569 22.40 -12.03 -25.44
N LYS A 570 22.77 -11.13 -24.51
CA LYS A 570 24.10 -11.14 -23.86
C LYS A 570 24.21 -12.26 -22.84
N THR A 571 25.44 -12.61 -22.46
CA THR A 571 25.69 -13.60 -21.41
C THR A 571 25.91 -12.95 -20.04
N LEU A 572 25.72 -13.73 -18.97
CA LEU A 572 26.11 -13.31 -17.62
C LEU A 572 27.62 -12.98 -17.52
N GLY A 573 28.46 -13.67 -18.29
CA GLY A 573 29.89 -13.36 -18.39
C GLY A 573 30.14 -11.97 -18.96
N ASP A 574 29.44 -11.59 -20.02
CA ASP A 574 29.57 -10.25 -20.63
C ASP A 574 29.23 -9.13 -19.64
N VAL A 575 28.19 -9.33 -18.81
CA VAL A 575 27.83 -8.37 -17.76
C VAL A 575 28.89 -8.34 -16.66
N PHE A 576 29.39 -9.50 -16.25
CA PHE A 576 30.43 -9.61 -15.22
C PHE A 576 31.71 -8.85 -15.62
N ASP A 577 32.13 -8.94 -16.87
CA ASP A 577 33.30 -8.23 -17.37
C ASP A 577 33.11 -6.71 -17.30
N LYS A 578 31.89 -6.22 -17.59
CA LYS A 578 31.53 -4.79 -17.45
C LYS A 578 31.52 -4.34 -15.99
N ILE A 579 31.10 -5.19 -15.06
CA ILE A 579 31.18 -4.92 -13.63
C ILE A 579 32.65 -4.78 -13.20
N CYS A 580 33.53 -5.69 -13.64
CA CYS A 580 34.95 -5.62 -13.33
C CYS A 580 35.60 -4.34 -13.84
N GLN A 581 35.29 -3.93 -15.08
CA GLN A 581 35.76 -2.67 -15.65
C GLN A 581 35.26 -1.47 -14.83
N ALA A 582 33.98 -1.45 -14.43
CA ALA A 582 33.43 -0.35 -13.65
C ALA A 582 34.11 -0.20 -12.28
N TYR A 583 34.50 -1.29 -11.64
CA TYR A 583 35.31 -1.21 -10.41
C TYR A 583 36.69 -0.61 -10.65
N GLU A 584 37.35 -0.96 -11.76
CA GLU A 584 38.64 -0.35 -12.14
C GLU A 584 38.49 1.16 -12.38
N ASP A 585 37.48 1.56 -13.15
CA ASP A 585 37.18 2.96 -13.46
C ASP A 585 36.91 3.79 -12.19
N MET A 586 36.33 3.17 -11.15
CA MET A 586 36.05 3.80 -9.86
C MET A 586 37.21 3.74 -8.85
N GLU A 587 38.37 3.21 -9.26
CA GLU A 587 39.59 3.05 -8.45
C GLU A 587 39.48 1.96 -7.35
N TYR A 588 38.69 0.91 -7.61
CA TYR A 588 38.50 -0.25 -6.73
C TYR A 588 38.71 -1.61 -7.44
N PRO A 589 39.81 -1.83 -8.19
CA PRO A 589 39.98 -2.95 -9.12
C PRO A 589 39.92 -4.35 -8.50
N ASP A 590 40.09 -4.48 -7.17
CA ASP A 590 40.05 -5.76 -6.46
C ASP A 590 38.76 -5.99 -5.65
N GLU A 591 37.83 -5.03 -5.60
CA GLU A 591 36.61 -5.18 -4.79
C GLU A 591 35.68 -6.30 -5.30
N TRP A 592 35.59 -6.49 -6.62
CA TRP A 592 34.79 -7.57 -7.20
C TRP A 592 35.25 -8.97 -6.78
N LYS A 593 36.51 -9.14 -6.36
CA LYS A 593 37.06 -10.42 -5.89
C LYS A 593 36.61 -10.77 -4.46
N LYS A 594 36.13 -9.77 -3.71
CA LYS A 594 35.78 -9.91 -2.29
C LYS A 594 34.32 -10.25 -2.05
N HIS A 595 33.48 -10.15 -3.09
CA HIS A 595 32.06 -10.45 -3.02
C HIS A 595 31.55 -10.93 -4.39
N HIS A 596 30.63 -11.88 -4.42
CA HIS A 596 29.96 -12.20 -5.69
C HIS A 596 29.13 -10.99 -6.13
N GLN A 597 28.94 -10.80 -7.44
CA GLN A 597 28.32 -9.59 -7.98
C GLN A 597 26.82 -9.71 -8.26
N GLY A 598 26.25 -10.91 -8.06
CA GLY A 598 24.82 -11.16 -8.23
C GLY A 598 24.58 -12.04 -9.45
N GLY A 599 23.39 -11.92 -10.05
CA GLY A 599 23.03 -12.66 -11.24
C GLY A 599 21.52 -12.89 -11.34
N LEU A 600 21.15 -13.99 -12.00
CA LEU A 600 19.77 -14.38 -12.20
C LEU A 600 19.10 -14.69 -10.85
N ALA A 601 17.91 -14.14 -10.65
CA ALA A 601 17.05 -14.31 -9.48
C ALA A 601 15.68 -14.84 -9.93
N GLY A 602 14.83 -15.22 -8.98
CA GLY A 602 13.52 -15.76 -9.30
C GLY A 602 12.89 -16.41 -8.08
N TYR A 603 12.57 -17.70 -8.18
CA TYR A 603 12.07 -18.49 -7.05
C TYR A 603 13.17 -18.85 -6.05
N ARG A 604 14.43 -18.74 -6.47
CA ARG A 604 15.59 -18.69 -5.59
C ARG A 604 16.17 -17.28 -5.55
N ALA A 605 16.74 -16.91 -4.41
CA ALA A 605 17.44 -15.64 -4.25
C ALA A 605 18.59 -15.49 -5.27
N ARG A 606 19.15 -16.64 -5.71
CA ARG A 606 20.13 -16.74 -6.80
C ARG A 606 19.88 -18.03 -7.56
N GLU A 607 19.34 -17.89 -8.76
CA GLU A 607 19.18 -18.97 -9.74
C GLU A 607 20.51 -19.29 -10.41
N ALA A 608 21.26 -18.25 -10.78
CA ALA A 608 22.61 -18.36 -11.33
C ALA A 608 23.47 -17.18 -10.89
N LYS A 609 24.76 -17.42 -10.68
CA LYS A 609 25.73 -16.37 -10.32
C LYS A 609 26.49 -15.92 -11.56
N ALA A 610 26.66 -14.62 -11.71
CA ALA A 610 27.59 -14.07 -12.69
C ALA A 610 29.03 -14.35 -12.24
N VAL A 611 29.79 -14.98 -13.11
CA VAL A 611 31.21 -15.33 -12.96
C VAL A 611 31.89 -15.12 -14.32
N PRO A 612 33.24 -15.03 -14.37
CA PRO A 612 33.96 -14.93 -15.63
C PRO A 612 33.54 -16.04 -16.60
N ASN A 613 33.27 -15.68 -17.86
CA ASN A 613 32.85 -16.60 -18.92
C ASN A 613 31.56 -17.41 -18.65
N ALA A 614 30.68 -16.94 -17.76
CA ALA A 614 29.40 -17.62 -17.51
C ALA A 614 28.57 -17.67 -18.82
N PRO A 615 28.21 -18.88 -19.32
CA PRO A 615 27.62 -19.03 -20.65
C PRO A 615 26.11 -18.76 -20.70
N LEU A 616 25.46 -18.57 -19.54
CA LEU A 616 24.02 -18.32 -19.44
C LEU A 616 23.68 -17.06 -20.23
N ARG A 617 22.79 -17.20 -21.22
CA ARG A 617 22.25 -16.10 -22.02
C ARG A 617 21.06 -15.50 -21.30
N ILE A 618 21.00 -14.19 -21.28
CA ILE A 618 19.89 -13.42 -20.71
C ILE A 618 18.72 -13.48 -21.69
N GLU A 619 17.55 -13.84 -21.17
CA GLU A 619 16.30 -13.92 -21.92
C GLU A 619 15.29 -12.89 -21.40
N SER A 620 14.21 -12.69 -22.16
CA SER A 620 13.15 -11.76 -21.79
C SER A 620 12.28 -12.35 -20.68
N ASN A 621 11.73 -11.47 -19.83
CA ASN A 621 10.95 -11.78 -18.62
C ASN A 621 11.73 -12.51 -17.53
N GLU A 622 13.02 -12.23 -17.39
CA GLU A 622 13.86 -12.77 -16.32
C GLU A 622 14.15 -11.71 -15.24
N LEU A 623 14.31 -12.16 -14.00
CA LEU A 623 14.70 -11.29 -12.89
C LEU A 623 16.20 -11.37 -12.64
N PHE A 624 16.83 -10.22 -12.39
CA PHE A 624 18.24 -10.15 -11.98
C PHE A 624 18.39 -9.31 -10.73
N ALA A 625 19.26 -9.75 -9.82
CA ALA A 625 19.67 -8.97 -8.66
C ALA A 625 21.19 -8.81 -8.70
N TRP A 626 21.64 -7.59 -8.95
CA TRP A 626 23.05 -7.20 -8.89
C TRP A 626 23.34 -6.62 -7.52
N ASN A 627 24.51 -6.94 -6.97
CA ASN A 627 24.82 -6.58 -5.58
C ASN A 627 26.25 -6.07 -5.35
N PRO A 628 26.74 -5.12 -6.18
CA PRO A 628 28.07 -4.56 -6.02
C PRO A 628 28.25 -3.91 -4.64
N THR A 629 29.44 -4.13 -4.09
CA THR A 629 29.77 -3.76 -2.72
C THR A 629 31.20 -3.23 -2.68
N ILE A 630 31.33 -1.97 -2.27
CA ILE A 630 32.59 -1.38 -1.86
C ILE A 630 32.55 -1.30 -0.33
N ALA A 631 33.50 -1.91 0.37
CA ALA A 631 33.57 -1.96 1.84
C ALA A 631 32.97 -0.73 2.56
N GLY A 632 31.80 -0.88 3.21
CA GLY A 632 31.08 0.20 3.87
C GLY A 632 29.79 0.65 3.16
N THR A 633 29.65 0.38 1.86
CA THR A 633 28.47 0.71 1.05
C THR A 633 28.06 -0.47 0.15
N LYS A 634 26.78 -0.58 -0.17
CA LYS A 634 26.21 -1.61 -1.05
C LYS A 634 25.07 -1.00 -1.85
N SER A 635 24.96 -1.37 -3.11
CA SER A 635 23.86 -1.01 -4.00
C SER A 635 23.27 -2.31 -4.55
N GLU A 636 21.96 -2.50 -4.39
CA GLU A 636 21.27 -3.72 -4.82
C GLU A 636 19.77 -3.42 -4.94
N ASP A 637 19.21 -3.75 -6.09
CA ASP A 637 17.78 -3.83 -6.35
C ASP A 637 17.55 -4.94 -7.36
N THR A 638 16.34 -5.51 -7.37
CA THR A 638 15.96 -6.48 -8.40
C THR A 638 15.41 -5.76 -9.63
N ILE A 639 15.88 -6.18 -10.81
CA ILE A 639 15.41 -5.72 -12.10
C ILE A 639 14.65 -6.83 -12.83
N LEU A 640 13.67 -6.45 -13.63
CA LEU A 640 13.05 -7.27 -14.67
C LEU A 640 13.66 -6.89 -16.02
N VAL A 641 14.12 -7.87 -16.78
CA VAL A 641 14.60 -7.67 -18.15
C VAL A 641 13.53 -8.10 -19.13
N THR A 642 13.24 -7.25 -20.10
CA THR A 642 12.29 -7.51 -21.19
C THR A 642 12.93 -7.15 -22.53
N GLU A 643 12.27 -7.46 -23.64
CA GLU A 643 12.68 -6.99 -24.97
C GLU A 643 12.69 -5.44 -25.07
N GLU A 644 11.86 -4.76 -24.27
CA GLU A 644 11.74 -3.30 -24.27
C GLU A 644 12.80 -2.63 -23.39
N GLY A 645 13.39 -3.35 -22.44
CA GLY A 645 14.43 -2.80 -21.57
C GLY A 645 14.59 -3.52 -20.25
N ARG A 646 14.88 -2.73 -19.21
CA ARG A 646 15.14 -3.23 -17.86
C ARG A 646 14.52 -2.31 -16.82
N ASP A 647 13.57 -2.85 -16.09
CA ASP A 647 12.77 -2.14 -15.09
C ASP A 647 13.25 -2.51 -13.70
N ILE A 648 13.57 -1.51 -12.88
CA ILE A 648 13.92 -1.75 -11.48
C ILE A 648 12.61 -1.95 -10.71
N LEU A 649 12.44 -3.11 -10.09
CA LEU A 649 11.18 -3.48 -9.43
C LEU A 649 11.10 -3.02 -7.98
N THR A 650 12.24 -2.93 -7.29
CA THR A 650 12.31 -2.53 -5.87
C THR A 650 12.53 -1.03 -5.70
N VAL A 651 11.76 -0.22 -6.43
CA VAL A 651 11.77 1.25 -6.35
C VAL A 651 10.65 1.70 -5.42
N SER A 652 10.91 2.74 -4.61
CA SER A 652 9.88 3.31 -3.74
C SER A 652 9.16 4.49 -4.34
N THR A 653 8.03 4.83 -3.71
CA THR A 653 7.18 5.96 -4.07
C THR A 653 7.79 7.29 -3.60
N GLY A 654 8.89 7.70 -4.24
CA GLY A 654 9.40 9.09 -4.26
C GLY A 654 9.90 9.67 -2.94
N LYS A 655 10.13 8.87 -1.89
CA LYS A 655 10.61 9.35 -0.59
C LYS A 655 12.10 9.14 -0.35
N TRP A 656 12.71 8.22 -1.07
CA TRP A 656 14.14 7.94 -0.94
C TRP A 656 14.94 8.79 -1.93
N PRO A 657 16.06 9.40 -1.52
CA PRO A 657 16.89 10.16 -2.45
C PRO A 657 17.53 9.21 -3.48
N THR A 658 17.78 9.69 -4.68
CA THR A 658 18.30 8.89 -5.79
C THR A 658 19.47 9.56 -6.51
N LEU A 659 20.24 8.75 -7.24
CA LEU A 659 21.30 9.14 -8.15
C LEU A 659 20.96 8.64 -9.55
N LYS A 660 21.28 9.43 -10.58
CA LYS A 660 21.03 9.09 -11.97
C LYS A 660 22.35 8.90 -12.71
N PHE A 661 22.45 7.82 -13.47
CA PHE A 661 23.61 7.47 -14.27
C PHE A 661 23.17 7.17 -15.71
N ASN A 662 23.96 7.60 -16.69
CA ASN A 662 23.73 7.24 -18.09
C ASN A 662 24.69 6.12 -18.48
N VAL A 663 24.14 4.95 -18.81
CA VAL A 663 24.91 3.78 -19.27
C VAL A 663 24.31 3.33 -20.59
N ASN A 664 25.12 3.28 -21.65
CA ASN A 664 24.68 2.87 -23.00
C ASN A 664 23.49 3.69 -23.55
N GLY A 665 23.39 5.00 -23.21
CA GLY A 665 22.30 5.86 -23.66
C GLY A 665 21.02 5.73 -22.83
N VAL A 666 21.06 4.95 -21.76
CA VAL A 666 19.93 4.67 -20.88
C VAL A 666 20.17 5.31 -19.52
N GLU A 667 19.19 6.06 -19.02
CA GLU A 667 19.21 6.57 -17.64
C GLU A 667 18.83 5.45 -16.66
N ILE A 668 19.69 5.24 -15.66
CA ILE A 668 19.52 4.25 -14.60
C ILE A 668 19.55 4.97 -13.26
N GLU A 669 18.48 4.81 -12.50
CA GLU A 669 18.30 5.45 -11.20
C GLU A 669 18.62 4.49 -10.07
N ARG A 670 19.49 4.91 -9.14
CA ARG A 670 19.89 4.10 -7.98
C ARG A 670 19.59 4.83 -6.66
N PRO A 671 19.17 4.13 -5.59
CA PRO A 671 18.95 4.73 -4.28
C PRO A 671 20.23 5.33 -3.71
N ASN A 672 20.16 6.60 -3.29
CA ASN A 672 21.22 7.28 -2.57
C ASN A 672 21.10 7.05 -1.05
N ILE A 673 22.02 7.64 -0.28
CA ILE A 673 21.94 7.67 1.18
C ILE A 673 20.91 8.70 1.64
N LEU A 674 20.01 8.29 2.53
CA LEU A 674 19.09 9.21 3.22
C LEU A 674 19.78 9.80 4.45
N VAL A 675 19.80 11.13 4.59
CA VAL A 675 20.24 11.80 5.82
C VAL A 675 19.03 12.07 6.71
N LYS A 676 19.03 11.57 7.96
CA LYS A 676 18.01 11.93 8.95
C LYS A 676 18.40 13.23 9.64
N GLU A 677 17.70 14.31 9.33
CA GLU A 677 17.80 15.55 10.11
C GLU A 677 17.24 15.29 11.52
N SER A 678 18.04 15.62 12.54
CA SER A 678 17.77 15.40 13.97
C SER A 678 16.61 16.22 14.51
#